data_AF-A0A1G9M7V3-F1
#
_entry.id   AF-A0A1G9M7V3-F1
#
_cell.length_a   1.000
_cell.length_b   1.000
_cell.length_c   1.000
_cell.angle_alpha   90.00
_cell.angle_beta   90.00
_cell.angle_gamma   90.00
#
_symmetry.space_group_name_H-M   'P 1'
#
loop_
_entity.id
_entity.type
_entity.pdbx_description
1 polymer ?
#
loop_
_entity_poly.entity_id
_entity_poly.type
_entity_poly.pdbx_seq_one_letter_code
_entity_poly.pdbx_strand_id
1 'polypeptide(L)'
;MNSTISQSTTQHLGALYAKFTEAGQTELADKALDLLEKLDSHEFVICFAGHFSAGKSTMINELLGNDLLPSSPIPTSANVVKILAGDGTARVFFKEGDPLLYKEPYDFDTIQAHCKNGDAIKRVEIAAKNQHLPKGVALLDTPGIDSSNDADRVITESSMHLVDVLFYVMDYNHVQSEVNLSFMKQAQQEGKRIYIIINQIDKHQERELSFQQFKNSLTKTLEKWDLEPEAIFYTSLKELGHTFSQFQTLQTELQQLMKYKIDLVEETVVFSAKKLASDYLNAYQEKIEQEKADYFQQLYQLDGKEDSETVEEAREELKRLETLPEQAEKDLKNTVNTTLKNAYLMPFELREQAKAYLESMQPKFKPGLFSSKKKIEQVREQRLQAFHASLSTIVEAAIDWKIRDKLMETVKYMQINDVSIIKSIQKFSVQFPKKRLTELIKPGATLNGEYLLVYTEDVSQAIKQSSKQLAMSIIEQVTAFVREQAESDKRKQVQAVERAEQYQQIEEKLYKTDERFEAEKKDVYQVQNDQPFISRTLETMRRQIQDKKDAVLFRESEEEVILSEDPGVPPESKSIEEEIELPGHLSVMETVKKVEQAMAEIKDVKGFHTIYQDLLVKRDKLTRRDITIALFGAFSAGKSSFANVLMGERVLPVSPNPTTAAINKICPPTDEFPHGSVRVKCKSELEIFHELTVILDETNGRIPKFYELSEIIDWLQQNDGANLHGLKEMHQSFLTAVMEGYSKLKQQLGRVQVVSLTEFPSFVSDESLACYVEWMELFYDCPLTRQGITLVDTPGADSINSRHSDVAFQYIKQADAILFVTYYNHPFSKADRDFLIQLGRVKDAFSLDKMFFLVNAADLAANQQELQLVTNYVTDQLLSLGIRNPRLFPVSSHLGMREKEGQEKQSGNSGIDEFETAFFQFLKEEMMQLMIHSSVHDIQRTENQLAAYIKSANLDQQEKQQKKQLYQKNRDEMKKVVETLDSELVKKEIDQKLEKQLYYVHERMSIQFTDRFKESFNPATISGDGKEAERDLQHALDTLLKDIGFELAQELRAVSLRMELFMNQKAGEWSMQLQRACSNIQSDVIFSEITEYPFETPAFSQALEEVDIQRFKPAIAMYKSARHFFEKNGKEKVKQRLHEELDPMVEHYLLDNKQEILDWYSEQWKNCLAKIKAEYMESISEYFEGLLYSLADEVDVDELDTKKQRIAALLT
;
A
#
# COMPACT_ATOMS: atom_id res chain seq x y z
N MET A 1 -36.52 -44.84 -19.38
CA MET A 1 -36.19 -44.01 -18.21
C MET A 1 -36.03 -42.53 -18.58
N ASN A 2 -35.57 -42.18 -19.80
CA ASN A 2 -35.29 -40.79 -20.21
C ASN A 2 -36.52 -39.85 -20.30
N SER A 3 -37.71 -40.34 -20.68
CA SER A 3 -38.89 -39.45 -20.80
C SER A 3 -39.41 -38.88 -19.49
N THR A 4 -39.03 -39.45 -18.35
CA THR A 4 -39.48 -39.01 -17.01
C THR A 4 -38.58 -37.93 -16.41
N ILE A 5 -37.30 -37.88 -16.82
CA ILE A 5 -36.30 -36.90 -16.34
C ILE A 5 -36.49 -35.55 -17.04
N SER A 6 -36.70 -35.56 -18.35
CA SER A 6 -37.03 -34.37 -19.15
C SER A 6 -38.25 -33.63 -18.60
N GLN A 7 -39.35 -34.34 -18.30
CA GLN A 7 -40.59 -33.72 -17.82
C GLN A 7 -40.45 -33.09 -16.43
N SER A 8 -39.69 -33.71 -15.52
CA SER A 8 -39.40 -33.15 -14.20
C SER A 8 -38.51 -31.90 -14.27
N THR A 9 -37.56 -31.88 -15.21
CA THR A 9 -36.62 -30.77 -15.38
C THR A 9 -37.31 -29.55 -15.99
N THR A 10 -38.19 -29.76 -16.99
CA THR A 10 -39.03 -28.69 -17.56
C THR A 10 -39.94 -28.05 -16.51
N GLN A 11 -40.57 -28.84 -15.65
CA GLN A 11 -41.41 -28.31 -14.57
C GLN A 11 -40.61 -27.48 -13.56
N HIS A 12 -39.38 -27.90 -13.24
CA HIS A 12 -38.49 -27.17 -12.35
C HIS A 12 -38.05 -25.82 -12.94
N LEU A 13 -37.70 -25.78 -14.24
CA LEU A 13 -37.38 -24.52 -14.94
C LEU A 13 -38.56 -23.54 -14.95
N GLY A 14 -39.79 -24.04 -15.18
CA GLY A 14 -41.00 -23.21 -15.13
C GLY A 14 -41.27 -22.63 -13.74
N ALA A 15 -40.99 -23.39 -12.68
CA ALA A 15 -41.08 -22.92 -11.30
C ALA A 15 -40.05 -21.82 -10.98
N LEU A 16 -38.79 -22.04 -11.36
CA LEU A 16 -37.71 -21.06 -11.18
C LEU A 16 -37.99 -19.77 -11.97
N TYR A 17 -38.44 -19.87 -13.22
CA TYR A 17 -38.79 -18.71 -14.04
C TYR A 17 -39.87 -17.83 -13.41
N ALA A 18 -40.95 -18.45 -12.89
CA ALA A 18 -42.02 -17.72 -12.21
C ALA A 18 -41.48 -16.96 -10.99
N LYS A 19 -40.63 -17.63 -10.20
CA LYS A 19 -40.03 -17.07 -9.00
C LYS A 19 -39.08 -15.91 -9.29
N PHE A 20 -38.22 -16.06 -10.30
CA PHE A 20 -37.29 -15.02 -10.73
C PHE A 20 -38.04 -13.80 -11.27
N THR A 21 -39.14 -14.01 -12.00
CA THR A 21 -39.99 -12.93 -12.51
C THR A 21 -40.69 -12.16 -11.38
N GLU A 22 -41.27 -12.86 -10.39
CA GLU A 22 -41.89 -12.25 -9.22
C GLU A 22 -40.89 -11.40 -8.42
N ALA A 23 -39.65 -11.88 -8.30
CA ALA A 23 -38.58 -11.19 -7.59
C ALA A 23 -37.86 -10.09 -8.39
N GLY A 24 -38.25 -9.86 -9.66
CA GLY A 24 -37.61 -8.89 -10.54
C GLY A 24 -36.21 -9.27 -11.03
N GLN A 25 -35.83 -10.54 -10.93
CA GLN A 25 -34.54 -11.08 -11.36
C GLN A 25 -34.58 -11.45 -12.84
N THR A 26 -34.59 -10.44 -13.71
CA THR A 26 -34.75 -10.59 -15.16
C THR A 26 -33.65 -11.44 -15.80
N GLU A 27 -32.40 -11.29 -15.38
CA GLU A 27 -31.28 -12.05 -15.95
C GLU A 27 -31.37 -13.56 -15.66
N LEU A 28 -31.72 -13.95 -14.43
CA LEU A 28 -31.91 -15.36 -14.06
C LEU A 28 -33.14 -15.95 -14.75
N ALA A 29 -34.19 -15.15 -14.93
CA ALA A 29 -35.37 -15.54 -15.70
C ALA A 29 -35.02 -15.78 -17.18
N ASP A 30 -34.20 -14.91 -17.78
CA ASP A 30 -33.69 -15.10 -19.15
C ASP A 30 -32.82 -16.36 -19.27
N LYS A 31 -31.92 -16.63 -18.30
CA LYS A 31 -31.13 -17.89 -18.30
C LYS A 31 -32.02 -19.14 -18.20
N ALA A 32 -33.12 -19.06 -17.44
CA ALA A 32 -34.10 -20.16 -17.37
C ALA A 32 -34.87 -20.34 -18.71
N LEU A 33 -35.12 -19.26 -19.45
CA LEU A 33 -35.65 -19.34 -20.82
C LEU A 33 -34.63 -19.99 -21.77
N ASP A 34 -33.36 -19.58 -21.71
CA ASP A 34 -32.31 -20.12 -22.57
C ASP A 34 -32.12 -21.64 -22.34
N LEU A 35 -32.19 -22.10 -21.07
CA LEU A 35 -32.14 -23.52 -20.73
C LEU A 35 -33.37 -24.29 -21.23
N LEU A 36 -34.57 -23.69 -21.20
CA LEU A 36 -35.77 -24.31 -21.76
C LEU A 36 -35.67 -24.42 -23.29
N GLU A 37 -35.17 -23.37 -23.95
CA GLU A 37 -34.94 -23.38 -25.40
C GLU A 37 -33.89 -24.45 -25.80
N LYS A 38 -32.78 -24.54 -25.06
CA LYS A 38 -31.76 -25.58 -25.26
C LYS A 38 -32.35 -26.98 -25.12
N LEU A 39 -33.22 -27.20 -24.13
CA LEU A 39 -33.88 -28.48 -23.89
C LEU A 39 -34.89 -28.83 -25.01
N ASP A 40 -35.70 -27.86 -25.46
CA ASP A 40 -36.69 -28.07 -26.53
C ASP A 40 -36.02 -28.24 -27.92
N SER A 41 -34.86 -27.60 -28.15
CA SER A 41 -34.12 -27.67 -29.43
C SER A 41 -33.08 -28.79 -29.51
N HIS A 42 -32.76 -29.44 -28.38
CA HIS A 42 -31.65 -30.39 -28.24
C HIS A 42 -30.32 -29.84 -28.78
N GLU A 43 -30.05 -28.55 -28.54
CA GLU A 43 -28.85 -27.89 -29.03
C GLU A 43 -27.62 -28.24 -28.16
N PHE A 44 -26.64 -28.85 -28.81
CA PHE A 44 -25.35 -29.19 -28.19
C PHE A 44 -24.34 -28.07 -28.43
N VAL A 45 -23.75 -27.55 -27.37
CA VAL A 45 -22.95 -26.33 -27.36
C VAL A 45 -21.52 -26.65 -26.91
N ILE A 46 -20.58 -26.45 -27.81
CA ILE A 46 -19.14 -26.59 -27.57
C ILE A 46 -18.54 -25.20 -27.45
N CYS A 47 -17.89 -24.89 -26.33
CA CYS A 47 -17.26 -23.60 -26.09
C CYS A 47 -15.74 -23.67 -26.26
N PHE A 48 -15.15 -22.68 -26.92
CA PHE A 48 -13.72 -22.44 -26.92
C PHE A 48 -13.43 -21.23 -26.02
N ALA A 49 -12.81 -21.49 -24.87
CA ALA A 49 -12.35 -20.46 -23.94
C ALA A 49 -10.84 -20.57 -23.76
N GLY A 50 -10.21 -19.62 -23.09
CA GLY A 50 -8.76 -19.58 -22.96
C GLY A 50 -8.22 -18.17 -22.87
N HIS A 51 -6.93 -18.07 -22.58
CA HIS A 51 -6.28 -16.78 -22.39
C HIS A 51 -6.19 -15.98 -23.70
N PHE A 52 -5.87 -14.71 -23.56
CA PHE A 52 -5.82 -13.73 -24.61
C PHE A 52 -4.69 -14.07 -25.60
N SER A 53 -4.94 -13.95 -26.91
CA SER A 53 -4.02 -14.40 -27.97
C SER A 53 -3.65 -15.90 -27.99
N ALA A 54 -4.36 -16.78 -27.28
CA ALA A 54 -4.14 -18.24 -27.36
C ALA A 54 -4.49 -18.86 -28.73
N GLY A 55 -5.16 -18.11 -29.61
CA GLY A 55 -5.55 -18.55 -30.95
C GLY A 55 -6.91 -19.25 -31.02
N LYS A 56 -7.87 -18.91 -30.14
CA LYS A 56 -9.23 -19.49 -30.08
C LYS A 56 -10.02 -19.29 -31.38
N SER A 57 -10.20 -18.04 -31.82
CA SER A 57 -10.94 -17.70 -33.03
C SER A 57 -10.29 -18.29 -34.28
N THR A 58 -8.95 -18.29 -34.35
CA THR A 58 -8.17 -18.93 -35.42
C THR A 58 -8.37 -20.45 -35.43
N MET A 59 -8.38 -21.10 -34.26
CA MET A 59 -8.65 -22.54 -34.12
C MET A 59 -10.03 -22.89 -34.64
N ILE A 60 -11.05 -22.10 -34.30
CA ILE A 60 -12.42 -22.32 -34.77
C ILE A 60 -12.50 -22.16 -36.30
N ASN A 61 -11.92 -21.09 -36.86
CA ASN A 61 -11.88 -20.89 -38.31
C ASN A 61 -11.24 -22.09 -39.04
N GLU A 62 -10.11 -22.58 -38.52
CA GLU A 62 -9.40 -23.72 -39.10
C GLU A 62 -10.20 -25.03 -38.98
N LEU A 63 -10.86 -25.27 -37.83
CA LEU A 63 -11.74 -26.42 -37.63
C LEU A 63 -12.97 -26.39 -38.57
N LEU A 64 -13.44 -25.20 -38.93
CA LEU A 64 -14.57 -24.99 -39.85
C LEU A 64 -14.15 -24.87 -41.32
N GLY A 65 -12.86 -24.71 -41.60
CA GLY A 65 -12.27 -24.53 -42.92
C GLY A 65 -12.63 -23.20 -43.61
N ASN A 66 -13.02 -22.16 -42.86
CA ASN A 66 -13.38 -20.83 -43.38
C ASN A 66 -13.09 -19.71 -42.34
N ASP A 67 -12.68 -18.52 -42.80
CA ASP A 67 -12.38 -17.36 -41.93
C ASP A 67 -13.63 -16.57 -41.52
N LEU A 68 -14.42 -17.12 -40.59
CA LEU A 68 -15.63 -16.47 -40.09
C LEU A 68 -15.39 -15.46 -38.95
N LEU A 69 -14.44 -15.75 -38.07
CA LEU A 69 -14.17 -14.95 -36.86
C LEU A 69 -12.95 -14.05 -37.06
N PRO A 70 -12.91 -12.85 -36.44
CA PRO A 70 -11.73 -12.00 -36.47
C PRO A 70 -10.56 -12.62 -35.69
N SER A 71 -9.33 -12.44 -36.19
CA SER A 71 -8.09 -12.80 -35.49
C SER A 71 -7.18 -11.56 -35.33
N SER A 72 -6.63 -11.33 -34.14
CA SER A 72 -5.75 -10.20 -33.77
C SER A 72 -5.07 -10.50 -32.42
N PRO A 73 -3.86 -9.96 -32.16
CA PRO A 73 -3.14 -10.07 -30.90
C PRO A 73 -3.46 -8.96 -29.89
N ILE A 74 -4.50 -8.15 -30.12
CA ILE A 74 -5.24 -7.38 -29.11
C ILE A 74 -6.66 -7.98 -28.89
N PRO A 75 -7.36 -7.72 -27.77
CA PRO A 75 -8.68 -8.31 -27.47
C PRO A 75 -9.63 -8.32 -28.68
N THR A 76 -9.80 -9.49 -29.31
CA THR A 76 -10.59 -9.66 -30.55
C THR A 76 -12.06 -9.96 -30.30
N SER A 77 -12.33 -10.76 -29.28
CA SER A 77 -13.67 -11.22 -28.93
C SER A 77 -14.04 -10.45 -27.68
N ALA A 78 -14.69 -9.31 -27.85
CA ALA A 78 -15.22 -8.51 -26.75
C ALA A 78 -16.69 -8.90 -26.44
N ASN A 79 -17.26 -9.81 -27.24
CA ASN A 79 -18.57 -10.40 -27.06
C ASN A 79 -18.57 -11.90 -27.42
N VAL A 80 -19.66 -12.60 -27.10
CA VAL A 80 -19.80 -14.04 -27.38
C VAL A 80 -20.25 -14.25 -28.81
N VAL A 81 -19.54 -15.08 -29.57
CA VAL A 81 -19.91 -15.42 -30.95
C VAL A 81 -20.33 -16.88 -31.03
N LYS A 82 -21.54 -17.13 -31.53
CA LYS A 82 -22.14 -18.46 -31.66
C LYS A 82 -22.24 -18.85 -33.13
N ILE A 83 -21.62 -19.97 -33.51
CA ILE A 83 -21.65 -20.50 -34.87
C ILE A 83 -22.50 -21.77 -34.89
N LEU A 84 -23.46 -21.86 -35.80
CA LEU A 84 -24.36 -23.00 -35.96
C LEU A 84 -24.59 -23.35 -37.44
N ALA A 85 -25.04 -24.58 -37.71
CA ALA A 85 -25.44 -24.99 -39.06
C ALA A 85 -26.80 -24.39 -39.45
N GLY A 86 -26.91 -23.72 -40.60
CA GLY A 86 -28.17 -23.12 -41.05
C GLY A 86 -28.16 -22.61 -42.49
N ASP A 87 -29.08 -21.71 -42.83
CA ASP A 87 -29.33 -21.29 -44.22
C ASP A 87 -28.53 -20.03 -44.65
N GLY A 88 -27.40 -19.74 -44.01
CA GLY A 88 -26.52 -18.61 -44.36
C GLY A 88 -27.07 -17.27 -43.86
N THR A 89 -27.09 -17.09 -42.54
CA THR A 89 -27.56 -15.85 -41.90
C THR A 89 -26.67 -15.45 -40.72
N ALA A 90 -26.55 -14.16 -40.43
CA ALA A 90 -25.90 -13.66 -39.24
C ALA A 90 -26.87 -12.79 -38.43
N ARG A 91 -27.02 -13.05 -37.13
CA ARG A 91 -27.86 -12.29 -36.20
C ARG A 91 -26.99 -11.54 -35.20
N VAL A 92 -27.21 -10.24 -35.07
CA VAL A 92 -26.46 -9.38 -34.14
C VAL A 92 -27.42 -8.92 -33.04
N PHE A 93 -27.09 -9.27 -31.80
CA PHE A 93 -27.87 -8.92 -30.61
C PHE A 93 -27.19 -7.76 -29.89
N PHE A 94 -27.86 -6.62 -29.85
CA PHE A 94 -27.39 -5.43 -29.15
C PHE A 94 -27.67 -5.54 -27.65
N LYS A 95 -26.92 -4.78 -26.83
CA LYS A 95 -27.24 -4.63 -25.40
C LYS A 95 -28.57 -3.91 -25.19
N GLU A 96 -28.90 -2.97 -26.09
CA GLU A 96 -30.17 -2.23 -26.13
C GLU A 96 -30.68 -2.18 -27.58
N GLY A 97 -31.96 -2.50 -27.80
CA GLY A 97 -32.61 -2.48 -29.12
C GLY A 97 -32.94 -3.86 -29.71
N ASP A 98 -33.63 -3.88 -30.86
CA ASP A 98 -34.04 -5.10 -31.54
C ASP A 98 -32.86 -5.78 -32.28
N PRO A 99 -32.80 -7.12 -32.34
CA PRO A 99 -31.73 -7.83 -33.04
C PRO A 99 -31.82 -7.63 -34.56
N LEU A 100 -30.64 -7.51 -35.20
CA LEU A 100 -30.51 -7.39 -36.65
C LEU A 100 -30.22 -8.76 -37.29
N LEU A 101 -30.81 -9.03 -38.44
CA LEU A 101 -30.55 -10.23 -39.25
C LEU A 101 -30.01 -9.87 -40.63
N TYR A 102 -28.84 -10.40 -40.92
CA TYR A 102 -28.18 -10.39 -42.22
C TYR A 102 -28.40 -11.74 -42.92
N LYS A 103 -28.72 -11.72 -44.22
CA LYS A 103 -28.85 -12.93 -45.06
C LYS A 103 -27.73 -12.97 -46.09
N GLU A 104 -27.15 -14.14 -46.33
CA GLU A 104 -26.11 -14.27 -47.35
C GLU A 104 -26.62 -13.88 -48.75
N PRO A 105 -25.79 -13.19 -49.56
CA PRO A 105 -24.43 -12.73 -49.23
C PRO A 105 -24.45 -11.45 -48.36
N TYR A 106 -23.74 -11.47 -47.23
CA TYR A 106 -23.49 -10.30 -46.38
C TYR A 106 -21.99 -9.98 -46.35
N ASP A 107 -21.63 -8.73 -46.05
CA ASP A 107 -20.24 -8.31 -45.90
C ASP A 107 -19.61 -8.92 -44.63
N PHE A 108 -18.54 -9.69 -44.81
CA PHE A 108 -17.83 -10.35 -43.71
C PHE A 108 -17.10 -9.35 -42.82
N ASP A 109 -16.61 -8.23 -43.37
CA ASP A 109 -15.89 -7.22 -42.58
C ASP A 109 -16.82 -6.54 -41.57
N THR A 110 -18.06 -6.25 -41.98
CA THR A 110 -19.11 -5.74 -41.09
C THR A 110 -19.45 -6.72 -39.95
N ILE A 111 -19.58 -8.02 -40.25
CA ILE A 111 -19.86 -9.03 -39.21
C ILE A 111 -18.66 -9.20 -38.26
N GLN A 112 -17.43 -9.18 -38.78
CA GLN A 112 -16.22 -9.23 -37.97
C GLN A 112 -16.07 -8.00 -37.07
N ALA A 113 -16.41 -6.79 -37.57
CA ALA A 113 -16.43 -5.57 -36.76
C ALA A 113 -17.44 -5.69 -35.60
N HIS A 114 -18.62 -6.30 -35.85
CA HIS A 114 -19.58 -6.58 -34.80
C HIS A 114 -19.07 -7.57 -33.75
N CYS A 115 -18.23 -8.54 -34.11
CA CYS A 115 -17.61 -9.47 -33.16
C CYS A 115 -16.57 -8.79 -32.23
N LYS A 116 -16.02 -7.64 -32.63
CA LYS A 116 -15.04 -6.86 -31.84
C LYS A 116 -15.67 -5.81 -30.93
N ASN A 117 -16.94 -5.45 -31.13
CA ASN A 117 -17.61 -4.37 -30.40
C ASN A 117 -18.34 -4.89 -29.15
N GLY A 118 -17.60 -5.08 -28.05
CA GLY A 118 -18.17 -5.53 -26.77
C GLY A 118 -18.97 -4.45 -26.03
N ASP A 119 -18.83 -3.18 -26.41
CA ASP A 119 -19.51 -2.07 -25.75
C ASP A 119 -21.00 -2.03 -26.11
N ALA A 120 -21.33 -2.17 -27.39
CA ALA A 120 -22.70 -2.08 -27.89
C ALA A 120 -23.35 -3.45 -28.15
N ILE A 121 -22.57 -4.50 -28.41
CA ILE A 121 -23.07 -5.80 -28.89
C ILE A 121 -22.89 -6.86 -27.82
N LYS A 122 -23.97 -7.58 -27.52
CA LYS A 122 -24.02 -8.65 -26.51
C LYS A 122 -23.59 -9.99 -27.10
N ARG A 123 -24.09 -10.34 -28.29
CA ARG A 123 -23.85 -11.64 -28.93
C ARG A 123 -23.98 -11.53 -30.45
N VAL A 124 -23.18 -12.31 -31.17
CA VAL A 124 -23.33 -12.52 -32.62
C VAL A 124 -23.62 -14.00 -32.88
N GLU A 125 -24.67 -14.33 -33.64
CA GLU A 125 -24.98 -15.69 -34.07
C GLU A 125 -24.79 -15.84 -35.58
N ILE A 126 -23.93 -16.75 -36.03
CA ILE A 126 -23.65 -17.02 -37.44
C ILE A 126 -24.18 -18.42 -37.78
N ALA A 127 -25.20 -18.47 -38.64
CA ALA A 127 -25.79 -19.70 -39.17
C ALA A 127 -25.23 -19.98 -40.57
N ALA A 128 -24.19 -20.82 -40.67
CA ALA A 128 -23.43 -21.01 -41.90
C ALA A 128 -24.01 -22.11 -42.82
N LYS A 129 -24.05 -21.84 -44.14
CA LYS A 129 -24.71 -22.65 -45.19
C LYS A 129 -23.97 -23.93 -45.61
N ASN A 130 -22.65 -23.97 -45.48
CA ASN A 130 -21.76 -25.01 -46.05
C ASN A 130 -20.72 -25.56 -45.07
N GLN A 131 -21.00 -25.58 -43.77
CA GLN A 131 -20.01 -26.01 -42.76
C GLN A 131 -20.14 -27.47 -42.36
N HIS A 132 -19.02 -28.03 -41.88
CA HIS A 132 -18.91 -29.40 -41.37
C HIS A 132 -19.55 -29.57 -39.97
N LEU A 133 -20.54 -28.72 -39.63
CA LEU A 133 -21.28 -28.75 -38.37
C LEU A 133 -22.59 -29.53 -38.55
N PRO A 134 -22.86 -30.58 -37.75
CA PRO A 134 -24.15 -31.27 -37.77
C PRO A 134 -25.29 -30.38 -37.28
N LYS A 135 -26.51 -30.58 -37.78
CA LYS A 135 -27.71 -29.90 -37.27
C LYS A 135 -27.87 -30.11 -35.77
N GLY A 136 -28.09 -29.03 -35.01
CA GLY A 136 -28.21 -29.05 -33.55
C GLY A 136 -26.86 -29.10 -32.81
N VAL A 137 -25.79 -28.63 -33.43
CA VAL A 137 -24.49 -28.36 -32.79
C VAL A 137 -24.15 -26.89 -32.99
N ALA A 138 -23.69 -26.23 -31.93
CA ALA A 138 -23.20 -24.87 -31.93
C ALA A 138 -21.78 -24.79 -31.35
N LEU A 139 -20.92 -23.96 -31.96
CA LEU A 139 -19.62 -23.58 -31.41
C LEU A 139 -19.74 -22.17 -30.81
N LEU A 140 -19.20 -21.96 -29.63
CA LEU A 140 -19.06 -20.65 -29.01
C LEU A 140 -17.60 -20.23 -28.99
N ASP A 141 -17.31 -19.03 -29.51
CA ASP A 141 -16.07 -18.30 -29.24
C ASP A 141 -16.34 -17.29 -28.13
N THR A 142 -15.53 -17.30 -27.08
CA THR A 142 -15.68 -16.38 -25.94
C THR A 142 -14.48 -15.44 -25.81
N PRO A 143 -14.65 -14.28 -25.15
CA PRO A 143 -13.54 -13.42 -24.74
C PRO A 143 -12.43 -14.16 -23.95
N GLY A 144 -11.24 -13.56 -23.89
CA GLY A 144 -10.13 -14.08 -23.09
C GLY A 144 -10.35 -13.91 -21.59
N ILE A 145 -9.98 -14.91 -20.77
CA ILE A 145 -10.27 -14.90 -19.32
C ILE A 145 -9.21 -14.18 -18.45
N ASP A 146 -8.06 -13.86 -19.04
CA ASP A 146 -6.89 -13.20 -18.45
C ASP A 146 -6.76 -11.74 -18.91
N SER A 147 -7.78 -11.20 -19.57
CA SER A 147 -7.77 -9.79 -19.94
C SER A 147 -7.75 -8.94 -18.67
N SER A 148 -7.11 -7.78 -18.73
CA SER A 148 -7.05 -6.81 -17.63
C SER A 148 -8.42 -6.21 -17.25
N ASN A 149 -9.51 -6.66 -17.90
CA ASN A 149 -10.85 -6.11 -17.80
C ASN A 149 -11.81 -7.20 -17.28
N ASP A 150 -12.24 -7.08 -16.02
CA ASP A 150 -13.17 -8.02 -15.37
C ASP A 150 -14.46 -8.25 -16.18
N ALA A 151 -14.86 -7.29 -17.02
CA ALA A 151 -16.02 -7.41 -17.90
C ALA A 151 -15.94 -8.60 -18.87
N ASP A 152 -14.75 -8.92 -19.40
CA ASP A 152 -14.58 -10.00 -20.39
C ASP A 152 -14.71 -11.38 -19.75
N ARG A 153 -14.21 -11.51 -18.52
CA ARG A 153 -14.39 -12.70 -17.68
C ARG A 153 -15.87 -12.91 -17.37
N VAL A 154 -16.57 -11.85 -16.95
CA VAL A 154 -18.02 -11.89 -16.68
C VAL A 154 -18.82 -12.29 -17.92
N ILE A 155 -18.45 -11.80 -19.10
CA ILE A 155 -19.09 -12.20 -20.38
C ILE A 155 -18.89 -13.69 -20.64
N THR A 156 -17.67 -14.20 -20.47
CA THR A 156 -17.35 -15.63 -20.65
C THR A 156 -18.14 -16.49 -19.66
N GLU A 157 -18.16 -16.12 -18.38
CA GLU A 157 -18.91 -16.82 -17.32
C GLU A 157 -20.43 -16.78 -17.57
N SER A 158 -20.96 -15.66 -18.08
CA SER A 158 -22.39 -15.47 -18.32
C SER A 158 -22.99 -16.50 -19.29
N SER A 159 -22.20 -17.05 -20.20
CA SER A 159 -22.63 -18.03 -21.21
C SER A 159 -22.39 -19.49 -20.80
N MET A 160 -21.69 -19.74 -19.69
CA MET A 160 -21.33 -21.10 -19.26
C MET A 160 -22.53 -21.99 -18.93
N HIS A 161 -23.65 -21.41 -18.52
CA HIS A 161 -24.87 -22.18 -18.23
C HIS A 161 -25.40 -22.97 -19.45
N LEU A 162 -25.06 -22.56 -20.68
CA LEU A 162 -25.46 -23.25 -21.93
C LEU A 162 -24.42 -24.24 -22.46
N VAL A 163 -23.19 -24.20 -21.95
CA VAL A 163 -22.06 -25.00 -22.46
C VAL A 163 -22.14 -26.44 -21.98
N ASP A 164 -22.03 -27.38 -22.92
CA ASP A 164 -21.96 -28.82 -22.61
C ASP A 164 -20.51 -29.30 -22.52
N VAL A 165 -19.65 -28.81 -23.42
CA VAL A 165 -18.23 -29.15 -23.50
C VAL A 165 -17.37 -27.89 -23.63
N LEU A 166 -16.30 -27.81 -22.86
CA LEU A 166 -15.35 -26.71 -22.87
C LEU A 166 -14.01 -27.17 -23.46
N PHE A 167 -13.61 -26.59 -24.58
CA PHE A 167 -12.24 -26.63 -25.08
C PHE A 167 -11.49 -25.40 -24.57
N TYR A 168 -10.53 -25.64 -23.68
CA TYR A 168 -9.71 -24.61 -23.08
C TYR A 168 -8.37 -24.47 -23.84
N VAL A 169 -8.19 -23.37 -24.55
CA VAL A 169 -7.02 -23.11 -25.41
C VAL A 169 -5.97 -22.30 -24.66
N MET A 170 -4.73 -22.78 -24.67
CA MET A 170 -3.57 -22.17 -24.03
C MET A 170 -2.43 -22.03 -25.05
N ASP A 171 -1.63 -20.99 -24.94
CA ASP A 171 -0.36 -20.79 -25.63
C ASP A 171 0.71 -21.68 -24.99
N TYR A 172 1.55 -22.26 -25.84
CA TYR A 172 2.69 -23.09 -25.47
C TYR A 172 3.57 -22.49 -24.34
N ASN A 173 3.80 -21.17 -24.34
CA ASN A 173 4.63 -20.50 -23.33
C ASN A 173 3.88 -20.16 -22.02
N HIS A 174 2.55 -20.20 -22.00
CA HIS A 174 1.72 -19.73 -20.87
C HIS A 174 0.87 -20.83 -20.23
N VAL A 175 1.31 -22.07 -20.33
CA VAL A 175 0.59 -23.25 -19.83
C VAL A 175 0.54 -23.38 -18.30
N GLN A 176 1.30 -22.56 -17.56
CA GLN A 176 1.37 -22.60 -16.08
C GLN A 176 0.70 -21.41 -15.39
N SER A 177 -0.09 -20.60 -16.11
CA SER A 177 -0.81 -19.47 -15.51
C SER A 177 -1.87 -19.94 -14.50
N GLU A 178 -1.78 -19.43 -13.27
CA GLU A 178 -2.70 -19.73 -12.18
C GLU A 178 -4.15 -19.33 -12.50
N VAL A 179 -4.34 -18.21 -13.20
CA VAL A 179 -5.66 -17.75 -13.64
C VAL A 179 -6.33 -18.79 -14.53
N ASN A 180 -5.58 -19.36 -15.47
CA ASN A 180 -6.09 -20.41 -16.36
C ASN A 180 -6.54 -21.66 -15.60
N LEU A 181 -5.71 -22.11 -14.64
CA LEU A 181 -5.97 -23.31 -13.84
C LEU A 181 -7.19 -23.10 -12.93
N SER A 182 -7.34 -21.91 -12.33
CA SER A 182 -8.48 -21.54 -11.48
C SER A 182 -9.82 -21.54 -12.24
N PHE A 183 -9.87 -20.99 -13.45
CA PHE A 183 -11.08 -20.98 -14.28
C PHE A 183 -11.48 -22.40 -14.72
N MET A 184 -10.51 -23.22 -15.15
CA MET A 184 -10.78 -24.62 -15.47
C MET A 184 -11.31 -25.38 -14.24
N LYS A 185 -10.81 -25.07 -13.04
CA LYS A 185 -11.29 -25.68 -11.81
C LYS A 185 -12.73 -25.29 -11.51
N GLN A 186 -13.09 -24.02 -11.68
CA GLN A 186 -14.47 -23.55 -11.57
C GLN A 186 -15.39 -24.24 -12.58
N ALA A 187 -14.99 -24.31 -13.85
CA ALA A 187 -15.76 -25.00 -14.89
C ALA A 187 -15.96 -26.49 -14.55
N GLN A 188 -14.95 -27.17 -13.99
CA GLN A 188 -15.06 -28.56 -13.55
C GLN A 188 -16.02 -28.70 -12.36
N GLN A 189 -15.98 -27.79 -11.39
CA GLN A 189 -16.93 -27.74 -10.27
C GLN A 189 -18.37 -27.46 -10.72
N GLU A 190 -18.52 -26.73 -11.83
CA GLU A 190 -19.79 -26.53 -12.53
C GLU A 190 -20.22 -27.74 -13.40
N GLY A 191 -19.55 -28.89 -13.22
CA GLY A 191 -19.85 -30.13 -13.90
C GLY A 191 -19.56 -30.12 -15.40
N LYS A 192 -18.76 -29.16 -15.90
CA LYS A 192 -18.40 -29.08 -17.32
C LYS A 192 -17.33 -30.10 -17.66
N ARG A 193 -17.44 -30.68 -18.85
CA ARG A 193 -16.41 -31.56 -19.42
C ARG A 193 -15.36 -30.70 -20.11
N ILE A 194 -14.10 -30.85 -19.71
CA ILE A 194 -13.00 -29.97 -20.12
C ILE A 194 -12.01 -30.73 -21.00
N TYR A 195 -11.66 -30.14 -22.14
CA TYR A 195 -10.60 -30.56 -23.05
C TYR A 195 -9.56 -29.45 -23.12
N ILE A 196 -8.28 -29.75 -23.01
CA ILE A 196 -7.21 -28.75 -23.06
C ILE A 196 -6.54 -28.78 -24.43
N ILE A 197 -6.31 -27.60 -25.01
CA ILE A 197 -5.56 -27.43 -26.26
C ILE A 197 -4.35 -26.54 -25.97
N ILE A 198 -3.15 -27.09 -26.11
CA ILE A 198 -1.89 -26.35 -26.10
C ILE A 198 -1.53 -25.98 -27.53
N ASN A 199 -1.78 -24.73 -27.89
CA ASN A 199 -1.60 -24.18 -29.22
C ASN A 199 -0.25 -23.48 -29.39
N GLN A 200 0.13 -23.17 -30.64
CA GLN A 200 1.38 -22.49 -31.00
C GLN A 200 2.66 -23.28 -30.66
N ILE A 201 2.61 -24.61 -30.76
CA ILE A 201 3.77 -25.47 -30.49
C ILE A 201 4.94 -25.28 -31.49
N ASP A 202 4.73 -24.54 -32.57
CA ASP A 202 5.79 -24.10 -33.49
C ASP A 202 6.82 -23.16 -32.81
N LYS A 203 6.47 -22.59 -31.65
CA LYS A 203 7.41 -21.86 -30.78
C LYS A 203 8.41 -22.78 -30.06
N HIS A 204 8.17 -24.09 -30.06
CA HIS A 204 9.00 -25.04 -29.33
C HIS A 204 10.42 -25.12 -29.91
N GLN A 205 11.41 -24.99 -29.04
CA GLN A 205 12.81 -25.20 -29.39
C GLN A 205 13.36 -26.41 -28.63
N GLU A 206 13.55 -27.52 -29.33
CA GLU A 206 14.06 -28.78 -28.76
C GLU A 206 15.46 -28.62 -28.10
N ARG A 207 16.23 -27.60 -28.50
CA ARG A 207 17.54 -27.29 -27.93
C ARG A 207 17.46 -26.63 -26.54
N GLU A 208 16.33 -25.98 -26.21
CA GLU A 208 16.11 -25.31 -24.93
C GLU A 208 15.46 -26.28 -23.91
N LEU A 209 14.41 -26.98 -24.33
CA LEU A 209 13.68 -27.95 -23.51
C LEU A 209 13.15 -29.08 -24.42
N SER A 210 13.26 -30.35 -24.01
CA SER A 210 12.68 -31.42 -24.82
C SER A 210 11.15 -31.46 -24.71
N PHE A 211 10.47 -31.81 -25.80
CA PHE A 211 9.00 -31.82 -25.81
C PHE A 211 8.38 -32.81 -24.80
N GLN A 212 9.07 -33.92 -24.52
CA GLN A 212 8.61 -34.91 -23.52
C GLN A 212 8.68 -34.36 -22.10
N GLN A 213 9.72 -33.57 -21.77
CA GLN A 213 9.83 -32.92 -20.46
C GLN A 213 8.72 -31.88 -20.27
N PHE A 214 8.40 -31.12 -21.31
CA PHE A 214 7.27 -30.18 -21.30
C PHE A 214 5.93 -30.87 -20.99
N LYS A 215 5.61 -31.98 -21.68
CA LYS A 215 4.39 -32.76 -21.42
C LYS A 215 4.31 -33.25 -19.97
N ASN A 216 5.40 -33.83 -19.48
CA ASN A 216 5.46 -34.35 -18.12
C ASN A 216 5.27 -33.22 -17.08
N SER A 217 5.79 -32.03 -17.35
CA SER A 217 5.58 -30.85 -16.50
C SER A 217 4.11 -30.45 -16.47
N LEU A 218 3.44 -30.37 -17.63
CA LEU A 218 2.03 -29.99 -17.72
C LEU A 218 1.12 -30.98 -16.99
N THR A 219 1.32 -32.29 -17.18
CA THR A 219 0.51 -33.32 -16.50
C THR A 219 0.62 -33.19 -14.98
N LYS A 220 1.83 -33.00 -14.46
CA LYS A 220 2.05 -32.77 -13.03
C LYS A 220 1.34 -31.51 -12.53
N THR A 221 1.33 -30.43 -13.32
CA THR A 221 0.62 -29.20 -12.96
C THR A 221 -0.89 -29.44 -12.85
N LEU A 222 -1.50 -30.16 -13.80
CA LEU A 222 -2.94 -30.44 -13.79
C LEU A 222 -3.34 -31.36 -12.62
N GLU A 223 -2.58 -32.43 -12.37
CA GLU A 223 -2.80 -33.33 -11.22
C GLU A 223 -2.77 -32.57 -9.88
N LYS A 224 -1.84 -31.61 -9.72
CA LYS A 224 -1.73 -30.79 -8.50
C LYS A 224 -2.93 -29.88 -8.27
N TRP A 225 -3.61 -29.46 -9.34
CA TRP A 225 -4.78 -28.57 -9.28
C TRP A 225 -6.10 -29.31 -9.12
N ASP A 226 -6.06 -30.65 -9.01
CA ASP A 226 -7.24 -31.52 -9.02
C ASP A 226 -8.06 -31.34 -10.30
N LEU A 227 -7.36 -31.10 -11.42
CA LEU A 227 -7.93 -30.95 -12.75
C LEU A 227 -7.84 -32.28 -13.49
N GLU A 228 -8.99 -32.78 -13.91
CA GLU A 228 -9.12 -34.04 -14.65
C GLU A 228 -9.71 -33.74 -16.04
N PRO A 229 -8.93 -33.17 -16.98
CA PRO A 229 -9.41 -32.94 -18.33
C PRO A 229 -9.63 -34.28 -19.05
N GLU A 230 -10.65 -34.33 -19.90
CA GLU A 230 -10.99 -35.50 -20.72
C GLU A 230 -9.86 -35.87 -21.68
N ALA A 231 -9.18 -34.85 -22.25
CA ALA A 231 -7.97 -35.01 -23.05
C ALA A 231 -7.15 -33.71 -23.14
N ILE A 232 -5.88 -33.85 -23.54
CA ILE A 232 -4.96 -32.75 -23.82
C ILE A 232 -4.43 -32.90 -25.26
N PHE A 233 -4.57 -31.85 -26.07
CA PHE A 233 -4.09 -31.80 -27.46
C PHE A 233 -2.98 -30.76 -27.61
N TYR A 234 -2.00 -31.06 -28.45
CA TYR A 234 -0.91 -30.14 -28.79
C TYR A 234 -1.02 -29.74 -30.26
N THR A 235 -1.13 -28.45 -30.60
CA THR A 235 -1.44 -27.99 -31.96
C THR A 235 -0.55 -26.84 -32.43
N SER A 236 -0.27 -26.79 -33.74
CA SER A 236 0.19 -25.58 -34.42
C SER A 236 -0.73 -25.31 -35.61
N LEU A 237 -1.25 -24.09 -35.69
CA LEU A 237 -2.05 -23.59 -36.81
C LEU A 237 -1.18 -22.91 -37.88
N LYS A 238 0.05 -22.52 -37.53
CA LYS A 238 1.03 -21.93 -38.46
C LYS A 238 1.74 -23.01 -39.27
N GLU A 239 2.10 -24.10 -38.60
CA GLU A 239 2.77 -25.26 -39.21
C GLU A 239 1.92 -26.52 -38.99
N LEU A 240 0.89 -26.71 -39.81
CA LEU A 240 -0.02 -27.86 -39.70
C LEU A 240 0.70 -29.23 -39.77
N GLY A 241 1.85 -29.29 -40.46
CA GLY A 241 2.70 -30.47 -40.57
C GLY A 241 3.76 -30.62 -39.46
N HIS A 242 3.74 -29.77 -38.42
CA HIS A 242 4.71 -29.82 -37.34
C HIS A 242 4.72 -31.20 -36.66
N THR A 243 5.91 -31.72 -36.36
CA THR A 243 6.14 -33.12 -35.88
C THR A 243 5.29 -33.51 -34.68
N PHE A 244 5.01 -32.55 -33.80
CA PHE A 244 4.26 -32.77 -32.56
C PHE A 244 2.78 -32.36 -32.63
N SER A 245 2.32 -31.82 -33.77
CA SER A 245 0.95 -31.34 -33.92
C SER A 245 -0.04 -32.50 -33.96
N GLN A 246 -1.10 -32.38 -33.17
CA GLN A 246 -2.19 -33.34 -33.02
C GLN A 246 -3.52 -32.77 -33.52
N PHE A 247 -3.47 -31.77 -34.39
CA PHE A 247 -4.66 -31.09 -34.91
C PHE A 247 -5.67 -32.07 -35.56
N GLN A 248 -5.19 -33.08 -36.31
CA GLN A 248 -6.05 -34.12 -36.88
C GLN A 248 -6.73 -35.00 -35.82
N THR A 249 -6.05 -35.27 -34.70
CA THR A 249 -6.61 -36.03 -33.58
C THR A 249 -7.71 -35.21 -32.89
N LEU A 250 -7.47 -33.92 -32.65
CA LEU A 250 -8.46 -32.97 -32.12
C LEU A 250 -9.71 -32.92 -33.02
N GLN A 251 -9.54 -32.84 -34.34
CA GLN A 251 -10.64 -32.88 -35.31
C GLN A 251 -11.47 -34.16 -35.18
N THR A 252 -10.81 -35.31 -35.00
CA THR A 252 -11.47 -36.61 -34.86
C THR A 252 -12.27 -36.68 -33.55
N GLU A 253 -11.72 -36.19 -32.43
CA GLU A 253 -12.40 -36.16 -31.14
C GLU A 253 -13.65 -35.27 -31.17
N LEU A 254 -13.50 -34.07 -31.74
CA LEU A 254 -14.62 -33.13 -31.91
C LEU A 254 -15.78 -33.78 -32.69
N GLN A 255 -15.48 -34.51 -33.78
CA GLN A 255 -16.49 -35.24 -34.54
C GLN A 255 -17.18 -36.36 -33.74
N GLN A 256 -16.47 -37.02 -32.82
CA GLN A 256 -17.06 -38.04 -31.95
C GLN A 256 -18.01 -37.42 -30.92
N LEU A 257 -17.62 -36.30 -30.29
CA LEU A 257 -18.46 -35.58 -29.33
C LEU A 257 -19.77 -35.13 -29.97
N MET A 258 -19.71 -34.63 -31.20
CA MET A 258 -20.91 -34.23 -31.96
C MET A 258 -21.89 -35.39 -32.23
N LYS A 259 -21.45 -36.66 -32.10
CA LYS A 259 -22.27 -37.87 -32.32
C LYS A 259 -23.02 -38.34 -31.06
N TYR A 260 -22.50 -38.10 -29.85
CA TYR A 260 -23.07 -38.55 -28.56
C TYR A 260 -23.84 -37.44 -27.80
N LYS A 261 -24.37 -36.46 -28.53
CA LYS A 261 -24.82 -35.18 -27.98
C LYS A 261 -26.10 -35.14 -27.14
N ILE A 262 -27.00 -36.12 -27.27
CA ILE A 262 -28.34 -36.03 -26.65
C ILE A 262 -28.30 -36.23 -25.12
N ASP A 263 -27.52 -37.20 -24.65
CA ASP A 263 -27.45 -37.50 -23.21
C ASP A 263 -26.72 -36.38 -22.41
N LEU A 264 -25.78 -35.68 -23.06
CA LEU A 264 -25.01 -34.58 -22.45
C LEU A 264 -25.85 -33.32 -22.22
N VAL A 265 -26.77 -33.00 -23.14
CA VAL A 265 -27.61 -31.78 -23.06
C VAL A 265 -28.55 -31.84 -21.85
N GLU A 266 -29.16 -33.00 -21.56
CA GLU A 266 -30.06 -33.14 -20.40
C GLU A 266 -29.29 -33.01 -19.08
N GLU A 267 -28.08 -33.57 -18.99
CA GLU A 267 -27.20 -33.47 -17.81
C GLU A 267 -26.82 -32.01 -17.52
N THR A 268 -26.39 -31.28 -18.56
CA THR A 268 -26.06 -29.84 -18.46
C THR A 268 -27.25 -29.03 -17.95
N VAL A 269 -28.45 -29.24 -18.50
CA VAL A 269 -29.65 -28.46 -18.12
C VAL A 269 -30.03 -28.70 -16.65
N VAL A 270 -29.95 -29.95 -16.17
CA VAL A 270 -30.21 -30.27 -14.75
C VAL A 270 -29.21 -29.58 -13.83
N PHE A 271 -27.92 -29.61 -14.17
CA PHE A 271 -26.89 -28.96 -13.36
C PHE A 271 -27.07 -27.43 -13.36
N SER A 272 -27.25 -26.83 -14.53
CA SER A 272 -27.46 -25.38 -14.68
C SER A 272 -28.73 -24.90 -13.96
N ALA A 273 -29.82 -25.66 -13.96
CA ALA A 273 -31.05 -25.29 -13.24
C ALA A 273 -30.83 -25.24 -11.71
N LYS A 274 -30.09 -26.19 -11.14
CA LYS A 274 -29.73 -26.16 -9.71
C LYS A 274 -28.85 -24.96 -9.38
N LYS A 275 -27.92 -24.63 -10.27
CA LYS A 275 -27.04 -23.47 -10.13
C LYS A 275 -27.85 -22.16 -10.13
N LEU A 276 -28.79 -21.96 -11.06
CA LEU A 276 -29.67 -20.79 -11.09
C LEU A 276 -30.49 -20.63 -9.78
N ALA A 277 -30.99 -21.72 -9.22
CA ALA A 277 -31.70 -21.70 -7.94
C ALA A 277 -30.79 -21.26 -6.78
N SER A 278 -29.52 -21.72 -6.78
CA SER A 278 -28.51 -21.30 -5.81
C SER A 278 -28.14 -19.83 -5.97
N ASP A 279 -27.94 -19.37 -7.20
CA ASP A 279 -27.54 -17.99 -7.50
C ASP A 279 -28.63 -16.99 -7.10
N TYR A 280 -29.90 -17.32 -7.33
CA TYR A 280 -31.02 -16.53 -6.84
C TYR A 280 -31.03 -16.39 -5.31
N LEU A 281 -30.81 -17.49 -4.60
CA LEU A 281 -30.81 -17.48 -3.15
C LEU A 281 -29.63 -16.69 -2.59
N ASN A 282 -28.47 -16.75 -3.24
CA ASN A 282 -27.31 -15.94 -2.90
C ASN A 282 -27.60 -14.45 -3.11
N ALA A 283 -28.16 -14.05 -4.26
CA ALA A 283 -28.52 -12.66 -4.53
C ALA A 283 -29.61 -12.12 -3.57
N TYR A 284 -30.62 -12.95 -3.27
CA TYR A 284 -31.64 -12.58 -2.28
C TYR A 284 -31.03 -12.45 -0.88
N GLN A 285 -30.04 -13.28 -0.57
CA GLN A 285 -29.31 -13.19 0.68
C GLN A 285 -28.47 -11.92 0.77
N GLU A 286 -27.72 -11.56 -0.27
CA GLU A 286 -26.95 -10.31 -0.32
C GLU A 286 -27.85 -9.09 -0.11
N LYS A 287 -29.05 -9.07 -0.72
CA LYS A 287 -30.05 -8.01 -0.50
C LYS A 287 -30.48 -7.92 0.97
N ILE A 288 -30.70 -9.06 1.62
CA ILE A 288 -31.01 -9.13 3.05
C ILE A 288 -29.82 -8.66 3.89
N GLU A 289 -28.59 -8.97 3.49
CA GLU A 289 -27.38 -8.57 4.17
C GLU A 289 -27.09 -7.07 4.02
N GLN A 290 -27.41 -6.47 2.88
CA GLN A 290 -27.39 -5.01 2.68
C GLN A 290 -28.41 -4.30 3.57
N GLU A 291 -29.66 -4.80 3.62
CA GLU A 291 -30.70 -4.25 4.52
C GLU A 291 -30.25 -4.33 6.00
N LYS A 292 -29.54 -5.40 6.38
CA LYS A 292 -28.93 -5.52 7.71
C LYS A 292 -27.72 -4.61 7.90
N ALA A 293 -26.90 -4.39 6.89
CA ALA A 293 -25.76 -3.48 6.96
C ALA A 293 -26.22 -2.05 7.26
N ASP A 294 -27.35 -1.60 6.69
CA ASP A 294 -27.96 -0.31 7.03
C ASP A 294 -28.38 -0.22 8.50
N TYR A 295 -28.90 -1.32 9.06
CA TYR A 295 -29.23 -1.41 10.49
C TYR A 295 -27.98 -1.47 11.37
N PHE A 296 -26.93 -2.20 10.96
CA PHE A 296 -25.65 -2.20 11.65
C PHE A 296 -24.93 -0.85 11.58
N GLN A 297 -25.07 -0.11 10.48
CA GLN A 297 -24.55 1.25 10.37
C GLN A 297 -25.31 2.20 11.29
N GLN A 298 -26.64 2.06 11.39
CA GLN A 298 -27.43 2.79 12.39
C GLN A 298 -26.99 2.44 13.82
N LEU A 299 -26.69 1.18 14.11
CA LEU A 299 -26.12 0.77 15.41
C LEU A 299 -24.71 1.37 15.63
N TYR A 300 -23.86 1.38 14.61
CA TYR A 300 -22.50 1.93 14.68
C TYR A 300 -22.50 3.45 14.91
N GLN A 301 -23.45 4.17 14.30
CA GLN A 301 -23.64 5.61 14.56
C GLN A 301 -24.13 5.91 15.98
N LEU A 302 -24.75 4.93 16.64
CA LEU A 302 -25.17 5.02 18.04
C LEU A 302 -24.05 4.64 19.00
N ASP A 303 -22.98 4.02 18.52
CA ASP A 303 -21.97 3.42 19.38
C ASP A 303 -20.78 4.35 19.66
N GLY A 304 -20.46 4.40 20.96
CA GLY A 304 -19.54 5.33 21.58
C GLY A 304 -19.43 4.97 23.06
N LYS A 305 -18.74 3.84 23.30
CA LYS A 305 -18.39 3.19 24.58
C LYS A 305 -19.43 2.24 25.19
N GLU A 306 -19.17 0.94 25.01
CA GLU A 306 -18.94 -0.14 25.99
C GLU A 306 -19.72 -0.28 27.30
N ASP A 307 -20.74 0.53 27.61
CA ASP A 307 -21.58 0.25 28.77
C ASP A 307 -22.88 -0.42 28.30
N SER A 308 -23.01 -1.71 28.61
CA SER A 308 -24.23 -2.51 28.43
C SER A 308 -25.33 -2.07 29.40
N GLU A 309 -25.59 -0.78 29.54
CA GLU A 309 -26.71 -0.30 30.32
C GLU A 309 -27.99 -0.61 29.56
N THR A 310 -28.77 -1.53 30.11
CA THR A 310 -30.17 -1.67 29.71
C THR A 310 -30.88 -0.33 29.90
N VAL A 311 -31.93 -0.06 29.11
CA VAL A 311 -32.78 1.14 29.28
C VAL A 311 -33.24 1.32 30.73
N GLU A 312 -33.40 0.21 31.46
CA GLU A 312 -33.79 0.17 32.86
C GLU A 312 -32.67 0.66 33.79
N GLU A 313 -31.44 0.16 33.63
CA GLU A 313 -30.26 0.60 34.40
C GLU A 313 -29.94 2.09 34.19
N ALA A 314 -29.98 2.56 32.94
CA ALA A 314 -29.70 3.95 32.60
C ALA A 314 -30.69 4.93 33.27
N ARG A 315 -31.96 4.53 33.41
CA ARG A 315 -33.02 5.30 34.08
C ARG A 315 -32.86 5.31 35.60
N GLU A 316 -32.37 4.23 36.20
CA GLU A 316 -32.13 4.17 37.65
C GLU A 316 -31.01 5.11 38.08
N GLU A 317 -29.89 5.16 37.34
CA GLU A 317 -28.78 6.07 37.65
C GLU A 317 -29.19 7.54 37.49
N LEU A 318 -30.01 7.87 36.48
CA LEU A 318 -30.55 9.22 36.29
C LEU A 318 -31.33 9.69 37.54
N LYS A 319 -32.15 8.80 38.10
CA LYS A 319 -32.93 9.08 39.33
C LYS A 319 -32.06 9.24 40.56
N ARG A 320 -30.95 8.48 40.66
CA ARG A 320 -29.97 8.66 41.73
C ARG A 320 -29.31 10.04 41.67
N LEU A 321 -28.85 10.46 40.49
CA LEU A 321 -28.21 11.77 40.28
C LEU A 321 -29.13 12.94 40.65
N GLU A 322 -30.44 12.82 40.44
CA GLU A 322 -31.44 13.84 40.84
C GLU A 322 -31.50 14.11 42.34
N THR A 323 -31.25 13.09 43.16
CA THR A 323 -31.41 13.16 44.63
C THR A 323 -30.10 13.39 45.39
N LEU A 324 -28.96 13.26 44.70
CA LEU A 324 -27.62 13.31 45.28
C LEU A 324 -27.28 14.64 46.01
N PRO A 325 -27.60 15.84 45.46
CA PRO A 325 -27.22 17.09 46.13
C PRO A 325 -27.94 17.33 47.45
N GLU A 326 -29.23 16.98 47.53
CA GLU A 326 -30.03 17.12 48.75
C GLU A 326 -29.54 16.18 49.85
N GLN A 327 -29.13 14.97 49.48
CA GLN A 327 -28.59 13.99 50.40
C GLN A 327 -27.22 14.43 50.94
N ALA A 328 -26.33 14.94 50.08
CA ALA A 328 -25.02 15.44 50.48
C ALA A 328 -25.11 16.60 51.49
N GLU A 329 -26.00 17.56 51.26
CA GLU A 329 -26.23 18.69 52.16
C GLU A 329 -26.68 18.23 53.56
N LYS A 330 -27.60 17.27 53.60
CA LYS A 330 -28.15 16.69 54.82
C LYS A 330 -27.05 16.00 55.65
N ASP A 331 -26.19 15.22 55.00
CA ASP A 331 -25.13 14.46 55.67
C ASP A 331 -24.04 15.38 56.25
N LEU A 332 -23.66 16.44 55.52
CA LEU A 332 -22.71 17.44 55.99
C LEU A 332 -23.27 18.24 57.19
N LYS A 333 -24.53 18.69 57.12
CA LYS A 333 -25.19 19.39 58.23
C LYS A 333 -25.26 18.53 59.49
N ASN A 334 -25.61 17.26 59.34
CA ASN A 334 -25.66 16.31 60.43
C ASN A 334 -24.28 16.11 61.07
N THR A 335 -23.23 15.99 60.26
CA THR A 335 -21.85 15.83 60.72
C THR A 335 -21.40 17.01 61.57
N VAL A 336 -21.63 18.24 61.12
CA VAL A 336 -21.26 19.46 61.88
C VAL A 336 -22.06 19.57 63.18
N ASN A 337 -23.39 19.42 63.11
CA ASN A 337 -24.25 19.56 64.29
C ASN A 337 -23.88 18.53 65.38
N THR A 338 -23.61 17.29 64.99
CA THR A 338 -23.24 16.22 65.93
C THR A 338 -21.87 16.48 66.56
N THR A 339 -20.92 16.97 65.76
CA THR A 339 -19.57 17.32 66.23
C THR A 339 -19.62 18.46 67.26
N LEU A 340 -20.37 19.53 66.98
CA LEU A 340 -20.52 20.67 67.89
C LEU A 340 -21.30 20.32 69.16
N LYS A 341 -22.30 19.46 69.07
CA LYS A 341 -23.05 18.98 70.24
C LYS A 341 -22.13 18.28 71.23
N ASN A 342 -21.19 17.47 70.73
CA ASN A 342 -20.26 16.67 71.53
C ASN A 342 -18.98 17.42 71.96
N ALA A 343 -18.78 18.66 71.50
CA ALA A 343 -17.61 19.46 71.89
C ALA A 343 -17.74 19.97 73.34
N TYR A 344 -16.79 19.59 74.20
CA TYR A 344 -16.67 20.06 75.58
C TYR A 344 -15.63 21.18 75.66
N LEU A 345 -16.07 22.41 75.94
CA LEU A 345 -15.23 23.61 75.87
C LEU A 345 -14.75 24.15 77.22
N MET A 346 -15.30 23.68 78.34
CA MET A 346 -15.12 24.31 79.65
C MET A 346 -14.56 23.33 80.69
N PRO A 347 -13.30 22.85 80.56
CA PRO A 347 -12.65 22.06 81.60
C PRO A 347 -12.42 22.88 82.89
N PHE A 348 -12.12 22.19 83.99
CA PHE A 348 -12.02 22.80 85.32
C PHE A 348 -11.04 23.97 85.37
N GLU A 349 -9.85 23.80 84.79
CA GLU A 349 -8.78 24.81 84.78
C GLU A 349 -9.23 26.07 84.04
N LEU A 350 -9.93 25.90 82.90
CA LEU A 350 -10.44 27.02 82.14
C LEU A 350 -11.58 27.74 82.87
N ARG A 351 -12.46 26.99 83.55
CA ARG A 351 -13.52 27.58 84.39
C ARG A 351 -12.93 28.41 85.54
N GLU A 352 -11.84 27.96 86.16
CA GLU A 352 -11.15 28.74 87.20
C GLU A 352 -10.52 30.02 86.64
N GLN A 353 -9.98 29.99 85.41
CA GLN A 353 -9.52 31.21 84.74
C GLN A 353 -10.66 32.16 84.39
N ALA A 354 -11.81 31.65 83.92
CA ALA A 354 -13.02 32.43 83.69
C ALA A 354 -13.50 33.09 84.99
N LYS A 355 -13.51 32.34 86.09
CA LYS A 355 -13.84 32.83 87.43
C LYS A 355 -12.88 33.95 87.86
N ALA A 356 -11.57 33.74 87.75
CA ALA A 356 -10.58 34.77 88.05
C ALA A 356 -10.78 36.04 87.22
N TYR A 357 -11.11 35.89 85.93
CA TYR A 357 -11.44 37.04 85.08
C TYR A 357 -12.71 37.76 85.56
N LEU A 358 -13.81 37.04 85.82
CA LEU A 358 -15.06 37.60 86.33
C LEU A 358 -14.89 38.29 87.70
N GLU A 359 -14.07 37.74 88.59
CA GLU A 359 -13.72 38.36 89.88
C GLU A 359 -13.09 39.74 89.67
N SER A 360 -12.20 39.86 88.67
CA SER A 360 -11.53 41.13 88.37
C SER A 360 -12.48 42.19 87.84
N MET A 361 -13.64 41.78 87.30
CA MET A 361 -14.67 42.67 86.77
C MET A 361 -15.67 43.15 87.84
N GLN A 362 -15.63 42.60 89.06
CA GLN A 362 -16.53 43.01 90.15
C GLN A 362 -16.26 44.47 90.60
N PRO A 363 -17.30 45.27 90.95
CA PRO A 363 -17.14 46.68 91.31
C PRO A 363 -16.20 46.95 92.50
N LYS A 364 -16.10 46.00 93.44
CA LYS A 364 -15.27 46.10 94.66
C LYS A 364 -13.85 45.54 94.50
N PHE A 365 -13.46 45.10 93.30
CA PHE A 365 -12.17 44.44 93.08
C PHE A 365 -10.96 45.38 93.28
N LYS A 366 -10.00 44.97 94.11
CA LYS A 366 -8.71 45.63 94.31
C LYS A 366 -7.59 44.58 94.40
N PRO A 367 -6.55 44.62 93.54
CA PRO A 367 -5.41 43.74 93.68
C PRO A 367 -4.53 44.23 94.85
N GLY A 368 -4.82 43.78 96.08
CA GLY A 368 -4.09 44.17 97.30
C GLY A 368 -4.61 45.44 98.00
N LEU A 369 -4.02 45.77 99.16
CA LEU A 369 -4.53 46.78 100.12
C LEU A 369 -4.51 48.25 99.60
N PHE A 370 -3.69 48.61 98.59
CA PHE A 370 -3.63 49.96 98.01
C PHE A 370 -3.27 49.96 96.50
N SER A 371 -4.25 49.80 95.60
CA SER A 371 -4.01 49.70 94.13
C SER A 371 -4.59 50.86 93.32
N SER A 372 -3.81 51.35 92.34
CA SER A 372 -4.18 52.44 91.42
C SER A 372 -5.12 51.95 90.30
N LYS A 373 -5.90 52.87 89.68
CA LYS A 373 -6.79 52.55 88.54
C LYS A 373 -6.04 51.84 87.41
N LYS A 374 -4.84 52.32 87.06
CA LYS A 374 -3.98 51.73 86.02
C LYS A 374 -3.59 50.28 86.35
N LYS A 375 -3.30 49.97 87.62
CA LYS A 375 -2.94 48.62 88.06
C LYS A 375 -4.15 47.66 88.05
N ILE A 376 -5.36 48.17 88.31
CA ILE A 376 -6.60 47.38 88.21
C ILE A 376 -6.89 46.99 86.76
N GLU A 377 -6.80 47.95 85.83
CA GLU A 377 -6.99 47.69 84.39
C GLU A 377 -5.95 46.72 83.84
N GLN A 378 -4.69 46.85 84.25
CA GLN A 378 -3.63 45.92 83.86
C GLN A 378 -3.92 44.47 84.31
N VAL A 379 -4.41 44.27 85.53
CA VAL A 379 -4.78 42.93 86.03
C VAL A 379 -6.00 42.38 85.30
N ARG A 380 -6.99 43.21 84.95
CA ARG A 380 -8.15 42.80 84.15
C ARG A 380 -7.73 42.31 82.77
N GLU A 381 -6.90 43.09 82.07
CA GLU A 381 -6.40 42.70 80.74
C GLU A 381 -5.55 41.43 80.82
N GLN A 382 -4.68 41.31 81.82
CA GLN A 382 -3.86 40.10 82.01
C GLN A 382 -4.72 38.85 82.23
N ARG A 383 -5.76 38.93 83.08
CA ARG A 383 -6.67 37.80 83.33
C ARG A 383 -7.56 37.48 82.12
N LEU A 384 -8.04 38.50 81.40
CA LEU A 384 -8.75 38.32 80.13
C LEU A 384 -7.86 37.63 79.09
N GLN A 385 -6.61 38.06 78.96
CA GLN A 385 -5.65 37.46 78.04
C GLN A 385 -5.35 36.00 78.41
N ALA A 386 -5.14 35.68 79.69
CA ALA A 386 -4.89 34.31 80.13
C ALA A 386 -6.10 33.38 79.87
N PHE A 387 -7.31 33.86 80.18
CA PHE A 387 -8.54 33.12 79.91
C PHE A 387 -8.77 32.93 78.41
N HIS A 388 -8.61 33.99 77.61
CA HIS A 388 -8.78 33.95 76.17
C HIS A 388 -7.77 33.03 75.49
N ALA A 389 -6.49 33.08 75.85
CA ALA A 389 -5.46 32.22 75.26
C ALA A 389 -5.72 30.72 75.52
N SER A 390 -6.09 30.38 76.75
CA SER A 390 -6.42 28.99 77.12
C SER A 390 -7.72 28.52 76.45
N LEU A 391 -8.72 29.41 76.37
CA LEU A 391 -9.97 29.14 75.66
C LEU A 391 -9.72 28.89 74.17
N SER A 392 -8.94 29.74 73.51
CA SER A 392 -8.59 29.57 72.08
C SER A 392 -7.93 28.23 71.81
N THR A 393 -7.01 27.79 72.68
CA THR A 393 -6.35 26.48 72.56
C THR A 393 -7.35 25.32 72.65
N ILE A 394 -8.31 25.41 73.57
CA ILE A 394 -9.35 24.39 73.73
C ILE A 394 -10.33 24.41 72.56
N VAL A 395 -10.70 25.59 72.04
CA VAL A 395 -11.56 25.71 70.85
C VAL A 395 -10.88 25.08 69.63
N GLU A 396 -9.60 25.34 69.43
CA GLU A 396 -8.83 24.76 68.33
C GLU A 396 -8.85 23.22 68.39
N ALA A 397 -8.55 22.63 69.55
CA ALA A 397 -8.50 21.17 69.70
C ALA A 397 -9.89 20.50 69.72
N ALA A 398 -10.88 21.12 70.37
CA ALA A 398 -12.20 20.51 70.59
C ALA A 398 -13.17 20.74 69.43
N ILE A 399 -12.95 21.78 68.62
CA ILE A 399 -13.83 22.16 67.51
C ILE A 399 -13.05 22.20 66.20
N ASP A 400 -12.04 23.05 66.06
CA ASP A 400 -11.41 23.31 64.74
C ASP A 400 -10.87 22.02 64.13
N TRP A 401 -10.02 21.27 64.85
CA TRP A 401 -9.45 20.01 64.34
C TRP A 401 -10.52 18.97 64.02
N LYS A 402 -11.49 18.77 64.91
CA LYS A 402 -12.53 17.74 64.73
C LYS A 402 -13.45 18.04 63.56
N ILE A 403 -13.82 19.30 63.36
CA ILE A 403 -14.65 19.71 62.23
C ILE A 403 -13.86 19.58 60.92
N ARG A 404 -12.59 19.99 60.90
CA ARG A 404 -11.71 19.80 59.74
C ARG A 404 -11.65 18.34 59.34
N ASP A 405 -11.33 17.45 60.27
CA ASP A 405 -11.18 16.01 60.00
C ASP A 405 -12.49 15.39 59.51
N LYS A 406 -13.60 15.69 60.19
CA LYS A 406 -14.90 15.11 59.84
C LYS A 406 -15.44 15.61 58.49
N LEU A 407 -15.29 16.91 58.19
CA LEU A 407 -15.68 17.43 56.88
C LEU A 407 -14.77 16.87 55.77
N MET A 408 -13.48 16.70 56.04
CA MET A 408 -12.55 16.10 55.07
C MET A 408 -12.89 14.63 54.80
N GLU A 409 -13.27 13.87 55.82
CA GLU A 409 -13.75 12.48 55.68
C GLU A 409 -15.03 12.40 54.83
N THR A 410 -16.01 13.28 55.08
CA THR A 410 -17.26 13.32 54.31
C THR A 410 -17.02 13.71 52.85
N VAL A 411 -16.18 14.72 52.57
CA VAL A 411 -15.85 15.16 51.21
C VAL A 411 -15.09 14.08 50.44
N LYS A 412 -14.20 13.32 51.09
CA LYS A 412 -13.54 12.15 50.49
C LYS A 412 -14.51 11.02 50.16
N TYR A 413 -15.45 10.70 51.05
CA TYR A 413 -16.48 9.70 50.79
C TYR A 413 -17.34 10.08 49.57
N MET A 414 -17.58 11.37 49.38
CA MET A 414 -18.27 11.92 48.21
C MET A 414 -17.39 12.05 46.96
N GLN A 415 -16.14 11.59 46.99
CA GLN A 415 -15.16 11.65 45.90
C GLN A 415 -14.86 13.08 45.37
N ILE A 416 -15.02 14.09 46.20
CA ILE A 416 -14.80 15.49 45.82
C ILE A 416 -13.30 15.82 45.94
N ASN A 417 -12.67 16.14 44.82
CA ASN A 417 -11.23 16.49 44.74
C ASN A 417 -10.99 17.99 44.50
N ASP A 418 -11.99 18.84 44.70
CA ASP A 418 -11.86 20.28 44.46
C ASP A 418 -10.87 20.94 45.44
N VAL A 419 -9.84 21.55 44.88
CA VAL A 419 -8.73 22.16 45.63
C VAL A 419 -9.21 23.36 46.46
N SER A 420 -10.24 24.08 46.01
CA SER A 420 -10.76 25.24 46.73
C SER A 420 -11.52 24.83 47.99
N ILE A 421 -12.38 23.80 47.89
CA ILE A 421 -13.12 23.20 48.99
C ILE A 421 -12.17 22.61 50.03
N ILE A 422 -11.18 21.82 49.60
CA ILE A 422 -10.19 21.22 50.50
C ILE A 422 -9.45 22.32 51.27
N LYS A 423 -9.04 23.40 50.60
CA LYS A 423 -8.40 24.57 51.23
C LYS A 423 -9.35 25.29 52.20
N SER A 424 -10.63 25.46 51.86
CA SER A 424 -11.64 26.07 52.72
C SER A 424 -11.83 25.27 54.01
N ILE A 425 -11.89 23.93 53.91
CA ILE A 425 -11.95 23.04 55.07
C ILE A 425 -10.69 23.18 55.92
N GLN A 426 -9.49 23.06 55.33
CA GLN A 426 -8.24 23.14 56.07
C GLN A 426 -8.03 24.48 56.80
N LYS A 427 -8.57 25.58 56.24
CA LYS A 427 -8.52 26.92 56.86
C LYS A 427 -9.58 27.15 57.94
N PHE A 428 -10.51 26.23 58.16
CA PHE A 428 -11.57 26.38 59.15
C PHE A 428 -11.00 26.67 60.54
N SER A 429 -11.15 27.88 61.06
CA SER A 429 -10.73 28.20 62.41
C SER A 429 -11.63 29.24 63.05
N VAL A 430 -12.07 28.95 64.27
CA VAL A 430 -13.02 29.79 64.98
C VAL A 430 -12.28 30.90 65.71
N GLN A 431 -12.25 32.10 65.11
CA GLN A 431 -11.72 33.29 65.77
C GLN A 431 -12.75 33.86 66.74
N PHE A 432 -12.54 33.64 68.04
CA PHE A 432 -13.39 34.20 69.09
C PHE A 432 -12.73 35.43 69.73
N PRO A 433 -13.18 36.67 69.48
CA PRO A 433 -12.49 37.87 69.96
C PRO A 433 -12.59 38.05 71.48
N LYS A 434 -11.51 38.53 72.11
CA LYS A 434 -11.47 38.87 73.56
C LYS A 434 -12.65 39.76 74.00
N LYS A 435 -12.99 40.76 73.19
CA LYS A 435 -14.09 41.70 73.46
C LYS A 435 -15.42 40.97 73.67
N ARG A 436 -15.64 39.86 72.96
CA ARG A 436 -16.89 39.09 73.06
C ARG A 436 -17.03 38.42 74.42
N LEU A 437 -15.93 38.00 75.05
CA LEU A 437 -15.94 37.49 76.42
C LEU A 437 -16.42 38.56 77.41
N THR A 438 -16.03 39.81 77.20
CA THR A 438 -16.50 40.93 78.02
C THR A 438 -17.99 41.23 77.80
N GLU A 439 -18.44 41.21 76.54
CA GLU A 439 -19.85 41.47 76.17
C GLU A 439 -20.84 40.43 76.72
N LEU A 440 -20.37 39.20 76.96
CA LEU A 440 -21.18 38.14 77.56
C LEU A 440 -21.36 38.29 79.08
N ILE A 441 -20.66 39.23 79.72
CA ILE A 441 -20.83 39.51 81.16
C ILE A 441 -22.14 40.29 81.35
N LYS A 442 -23.04 39.77 82.19
CA LYS A 442 -24.31 40.42 82.50
C LYS A 442 -24.09 41.61 83.47
N PRO A 443 -24.50 42.84 83.12
CA PRO A 443 -24.30 44.01 83.97
C PRO A 443 -24.96 43.83 85.35
N GLY A 444 -24.23 44.10 86.43
CA GLY A 444 -24.76 44.00 87.81
C GLY A 444 -24.77 42.60 88.43
N ALA A 445 -24.33 41.56 87.71
CA ALA A 445 -24.24 40.20 88.25
C ALA A 445 -23.14 40.08 89.33
N THR A 446 -23.52 39.57 90.51
CA THR A 446 -22.56 39.23 91.57
C THR A 446 -21.98 37.84 91.31
N LEU A 447 -20.66 37.70 91.40
CA LEU A 447 -20.03 36.41 91.15
C LEU A 447 -20.39 35.39 92.24
N ASN A 448 -21.07 34.32 91.85
CA ASN A 448 -21.29 33.11 92.62
C ASN A 448 -21.10 31.87 91.72
N GLY A 449 -21.16 30.66 92.30
CA GLY A 449 -20.95 29.42 91.55
C GLY A 449 -21.95 29.22 90.39
N GLU A 450 -23.22 29.59 90.60
CA GLU A 450 -24.27 29.48 89.58
C GLU A 450 -24.04 30.42 88.40
N TYR A 451 -23.66 31.68 88.68
CA TYR A 451 -23.39 32.66 87.64
C TYR A 451 -22.15 32.29 86.81
N LEU A 452 -21.11 31.71 87.43
CA LEU A 452 -19.96 31.20 86.70
C LEU A 452 -20.39 30.13 85.66
N LEU A 453 -21.25 29.18 86.07
CA LEU A 453 -21.77 28.16 85.16
C LEU A 453 -22.56 28.78 84.01
N VAL A 454 -23.48 29.71 84.31
CA VAL A 454 -24.26 30.44 83.29
C VAL A 454 -23.35 31.17 82.31
N TYR A 455 -22.35 31.92 82.78
CA TYR A 455 -21.42 32.63 81.91
C TYR A 455 -20.60 31.68 81.04
N THR A 456 -20.08 30.59 81.60
CA THR A 456 -19.29 29.61 80.84
C THR A 456 -20.14 28.86 79.81
N GLU A 457 -21.42 28.64 80.08
CA GLU A 457 -22.37 28.08 79.12
C GLU A 457 -22.69 29.09 78.02
N ASP A 458 -22.96 30.35 78.36
CA ASP A 458 -23.17 31.44 77.39
C ASP A 458 -21.96 31.59 76.45
N VAL A 459 -20.72 31.48 76.97
CA VAL A 459 -19.48 31.48 76.16
C VAL A 459 -19.39 30.23 75.27
N SER A 460 -19.67 29.04 75.81
CA SER A 460 -19.67 27.77 75.05
C SER A 460 -20.67 27.81 73.89
N GLN A 461 -21.88 28.30 74.14
CA GLN A 461 -22.93 28.44 73.12
C GLN A 461 -22.56 29.47 72.07
N ALA A 462 -22.02 30.63 72.46
CA ALA A 462 -21.56 31.64 71.52
C ALA A 462 -20.49 31.09 70.57
N ILE A 463 -19.51 30.33 71.09
CA ILE A 463 -18.47 29.69 70.27
C ILE A 463 -19.08 28.66 69.33
N LYS A 464 -19.96 27.76 69.82
CA LYS A 464 -20.62 26.75 68.99
C LYS A 464 -21.45 27.40 67.87
N GLN A 465 -22.12 28.50 68.16
CA GLN A 465 -22.90 29.25 67.17
C GLN A 465 -22.00 29.88 66.09
N SER A 466 -20.90 30.53 66.49
CA SER A 466 -19.92 31.06 65.53
C SER A 466 -19.29 29.95 64.67
N SER A 467 -19.01 28.80 65.28
CA SER A 467 -18.48 27.62 64.58
C SER A 467 -19.47 27.08 63.55
N LYS A 468 -20.75 26.99 63.91
CA LYS A 468 -21.82 26.54 63.00
C LYS A 468 -22.00 27.49 61.82
N GLN A 469 -21.95 28.80 62.05
CA GLN A 469 -22.05 29.80 61.00
C GLN A 469 -20.89 29.68 60.00
N LEU A 470 -19.65 29.53 60.51
CA LEU A 470 -18.47 29.35 59.67
C LEU A 470 -18.54 28.06 58.86
N ALA A 471 -18.99 26.97 59.48
CA ALA A 471 -19.11 25.67 58.81
C ALA A 471 -20.18 25.68 57.71
N MET A 472 -21.27 26.45 57.88
CA MET A 472 -22.34 26.51 56.88
C MET A 472 -21.85 27.03 55.53
N SER A 473 -20.92 28.00 55.53
CA SER A 473 -20.33 28.51 54.28
C SER A 473 -19.55 27.42 53.53
N ILE A 474 -18.89 26.52 54.25
CA ILE A 474 -18.19 25.37 53.65
C ILE A 474 -19.21 24.35 53.12
N ILE A 475 -20.28 24.08 53.87
CA ILE A 475 -21.35 23.17 53.44
C ILE A 475 -22.00 23.69 52.15
N GLU A 476 -22.26 24.99 52.06
CA GLU A 476 -22.83 25.62 50.86
C GLU A 476 -21.89 25.48 49.66
N GLN A 477 -20.58 25.69 49.84
CA GLN A 477 -19.58 25.48 48.77
C GLN A 477 -19.56 24.03 48.28
N VAL A 478 -19.54 23.07 49.20
CA VAL A 478 -19.55 21.63 48.86
C VAL A 478 -20.85 21.24 48.16
N THR A 479 -21.99 21.69 48.66
CA THR A 479 -23.31 21.36 48.08
C THR A 479 -23.49 21.97 46.70
N ALA A 480 -22.99 23.19 46.49
CA ALA A 480 -23.00 23.83 45.16
C ALA A 480 -22.16 23.03 44.15
N PHE A 481 -20.96 22.59 44.56
CA PHE A 481 -20.11 21.75 43.72
C PHE A 481 -20.76 20.41 43.37
N VAL A 482 -21.34 19.71 44.35
CA VAL A 482 -22.06 18.44 44.11
C VAL A 482 -23.26 18.64 43.19
N ARG A 483 -23.98 19.77 43.31
CA ARG A 483 -25.10 20.09 42.43
C ARG A 483 -24.66 20.30 40.99
N GLU A 484 -23.59 21.07 40.78
CA GLU A 484 -23.05 21.33 39.45
C GLU A 484 -22.54 20.04 38.79
N GLN A 485 -21.84 19.19 39.55
CA GLN A 485 -21.39 17.89 39.10
C GLN A 485 -22.57 16.97 38.74
N ALA A 486 -23.58 16.87 39.62
CA ALA A 486 -24.75 16.04 39.37
C ALA A 486 -25.57 16.52 38.17
N GLU A 487 -25.71 17.84 37.95
CA GLU A 487 -26.37 18.38 36.75
C GLU A 487 -25.60 18.07 35.46
N SER A 488 -24.26 18.13 35.52
CA SER A 488 -23.39 17.73 34.40
C SER A 488 -23.56 16.26 34.05
N ASP A 489 -23.53 15.39 35.06
CA ASP A 489 -23.64 13.94 34.85
C ASP A 489 -25.08 13.53 34.47
N LYS A 490 -26.11 14.23 34.98
CA LYS A 490 -27.51 14.05 34.57
C LYS A 490 -27.69 14.29 33.06
N ARG A 491 -27.06 15.33 32.50
CA ARG A 491 -27.16 15.61 31.05
C ARG A 491 -26.58 14.47 30.22
N LYS A 492 -25.46 13.89 30.66
CA LYS A 492 -24.86 12.72 29.99
C LYS A 492 -25.78 11.49 30.11
N GLN A 493 -26.40 11.29 31.26
CA GLN A 493 -27.25 10.12 31.51
C GLN A 493 -28.58 10.16 30.73
N VAL A 494 -29.17 11.35 30.52
CA VAL A 494 -30.35 11.49 29.64
C VAL A 494 -30.02 11.04 28.21
N GLN A 495 -28.84 11.43 27.71
CA GLN A 495 -28.37 11.00 26.39
C GLN A 495 -28.06 9.50 26.34
N ALA A 496 -27.68 8.87 27.45
CA ALA A 496 -27.49 7.42 27.53
C ALA A 496 -28.83 6.67 27.41
N VAL A 497 -29.89 7.13 28.10
CA VAL A 497 -31.24 6.55 28.02
C VAL A 497 -31.79 6.62 26.59
N GLU A 498 -31.68 7.77 25.93
CA GLU A 498 -32.17 7.93 24.54
C GLU A 498 -31.44 7.00 23.57
N ARG A 499 -30.13 6.79 23.75
CA ARG A 499 -29.33 5.86 22.94
C ARG A 499 -29.74 4.40 23.16
N ALA A 500 -29.93 3.98 24.42
CA ALA A 500 -30.34 2.61 24.76
C ALA A 500 -31.72 2.26 24.15
N GLU A 501 -32.65 3.21 24.09
CA GLU A 501 -33.97 3.00 23.46
C GLU A 501 -33.86 2.83 21.93
N GLN A 502 -32.98 3.60 21.29
CA GLN A 502 -32.75 3.49 19.84
C GLN A 502 -32.06 2.17 19.48
N TYR A 503 -31.11 1.71 20.30
CA TYR A 503 -30.44 0.43 20.14
C TYR A 503 -31.44 -0.74 20.13
N GLN A 504 -32.35 -0.79 21.12
CA GLN A 504 -33.37 -1.84 21.23
C GLN A 504 -34.30 -1.92 20.01
N GLN A 505 -34.67 -0.77 19.43
CA GLN A 505 -35.54 -0.73 18.25
C GLN A 505 -34.87 -1.31 16.99
N ILE A 506 -33.55 -1.16 16.87
CA ILE A 506 -32.81 -1.66 15.70
C ILE A 506 -32.59 -3.17 15.81
N GLU A 507 -32.36 -3.71 17.00
CA GLU A 507 -32.29 -5.17 17.21
C GLU A 507 -33.58 -5.90 16.80
N GLU A 508 -34.76 -5.32 17.09
CA GLU A 508 -36.04 -5.91 16.67
C GLU A 508 -36.19 -5.96 15.14
N LYS A 509 -35.66 -4.95 14.44
CA LYS A 509 -35.66 -4.93 12.97
C LYS A 509 -34.74 -6.01 12.39
N LEU A 510 -33.53 -6.17 12.94
CA LEU A 510 -32.57 -7.20 12.53
C LEU A 510 -33.17 -8.62 12.63
N TYR A 511 -33.87 -8.92 13.73
CA TYR A 511 -34.53 -10.21 13.93
C TYR A 511 -35.61 -10.51 12.87
N LYS A 512 -36.46 -9.53 12.53
CA LYS A 512 -37.51 -9.70 11.50
C LYS A 512 -36.93 -9.94 10.10
N THR A 513 -35.77 -9.39 9.81
CA THR A 513 -35.09 -9.59 8.51
C THR A 513 -34.56 -11.02 8.36
N ASP A 514 -34.10 -11.66 9.44
CA ASP A 514 -33.68 -13.07 9.44
C ASP A 514 -34.82 -14.05 9.11
N GLU A 515 -36.01 -13.82 9.67
CA GLU A 515 -37.18 -14.69 9.40
C GLU A 515 -37.61 -14.65 7.93
N ARG A 516 -37.45 -13.51 7.25
CA ARG A 516 -37.79 -13.37 5.82
C ARG A 516 -36.91 -14.23 4.92
N PHE A 517 -35.61 -14.32 5.19
CA PHE A 517 -34.67 -15.10 4.37
C PHE A 517 -34.94 -16.61 4.42
N GLU A 518 -35.15 -17.16 5.61
CA GLU A 518 -35.40 -18.60 5.76
C GLU A 518 -36.76 -19.02 5.15
N ALA A 519 -37.75 -18.11 5.14
CA ALA A 519 -38.99 -18.31 4.39
C ALA A 519 -38.76 -18.40 2.87
N GLU A 520 -37.95 -17.49 2.31
CA GLU A 520 -37.63 -17.45 0.88
C GLU A 520 -36.87 -18.70 0.43
N LYS A 521 -35.88 -19.12 1.21
CA LYS A 521 -35.08 -20.32 0.93
C LYS A 521 -35.93 -21.58 0.85
N LYS A 522 -36.89 -21.70 1.76
CA LYS A 522 -37.82 -22.84 1.78
C LYS A 522 -38.71 -22.84 0.54
N ASP A 523 -39.15 -21.67 0.10
CA ASP A 523 -40.01 -21.53 -1.07
C ASP A 523 -39.30 -22.02 -2.35
N VAL A 524 -38.10 -21.52 -2.66
CA VAL A 524 -37.33 -21.86 -3.88
C VAL A 524 -37.06 -23.36 -4.04
N TYR A 525 -36.71 -24.06 -2.96
CA TYR A 525 -36.42 -25.50 -3.00
C TYR A 525 -37.67 -26.39 -2.92
N GLN A 526 -38.84 -25.86 -2.51
CA GLN A 526 -40.08 -26.62 -2.32
C GLN A 526 -41.16 -26.31 -3.36
N VAL A 527 -40.88 -25.52 -4.41
CA VAL A 527 -41.84 -25.25 -5.51
C VAL A 527 -42.14 -26.55 -6.29
N GLN A 528 -43.09 -27.36 -5.82
CA GLN A 528 -43.55 -28.57 -6.52
C GLN A 528 -45.06 -28.81 -6.52
N ASN A 529 -45.91 -27.91 -5.99
CA ASN A 529 -47.28 -28.31 -5.66
C ASN A 529 -48.44 -27.65 -6.42
N ASP A 530 -48.22 -26.86 -7.48
CA ASP A 530 -49.34 -26.30 -8.30
C ASP A 530 -49.15 -26.54 -9.81
N GLN A 531 -49.36 -27.79 -10.24
CA GLN A 531 -49.24 -28.27 -11.64
C GLN A 531 -49.97 -27.38 -12.69
N PRO A 532 -51.19 -26.84 -12.43
CA PRO A 532 -51.89 -25.96 -13.36
C PRO A 532 -51.19 -24.60 -13.58
N PHE A 533 -50.56 -24.02 -12.55
CA PHE A 533 -49.85 -22.74 -12.66
C PHE A 533 -48.57 -22.89 -13.47
N ILE A 534 -47.76 -23.90 -13.15
CA ILE A 534 -46.49 -24.19 -13.85
C ILE A 534 -46.72 -24.44 -15.34
N SER A 535 -47.80 -25.15 -15.69
CA SER A 535 -48.14 -25.43 -17.09
C SER A 535 -48.41 -24.15 -17.90
N ARG A 536 -49.11 -23.17 -17.31
CA ARG A 536 -49.34 -21.86 -17.94
C ARG A 536 -48.06 -21.05 -18.05
N THR A 537 -47.20 -21.09 -17.03
CA THR A 537 -45.89 -20.42 -17.08
C THR A 537 -45.03 -20.94 -18.22
N LEU A 538 -45.00 -22.26 -18.43
CA LEU A 538 -44.27 -22.88 -19.55
C LEU A 538 -44.83 -22.49 -20.92
N GLU A 539 -46.15 -22.37 -21.06
CA GLU A 539 -46.77 -21.83 -22.30
C GLU A 539 -46.33 -20.39 -22.56
N THR A 540 -46.29 -19.55 -21.51
CA THR A 540 -45.79 -18.17 -21.61
C THR A 540 -44.32 -18.12 -22.00
N MET A 541 -43.46 -18.93 -21.37
CA MET A 541 -42.03 -19.01 -21.69
C MET A 541 -41.82 -19.39 -23.17
N ARG A 542 -42.51 -20.44 -23.65
CA ARG A 542 -42.43 -20.86 -25.07
C ARG A 542 -42.92 -19.79 -26.03
N ARG A 543 -43.97 -19.05 -25.66
CA ARG A 543 -44.45 -17.92 -26.46
C ARG A 543 -43.42 -16.80 -26.51
N GLN A 544 -42.76 -16.46 -25.40
CA GLN A 544 -41.70 -15.44 -25.39
C GLN A 544 -40.48 -15.85 -26.22
N ILE A 545 -40.09 -17.13 -26.17
CA ILE A 545 -39.02 -17.66 -27.04
C ILE A 545 -39.41 -17.48 -28.51
N GLN A 546 -40.67 -17.74 -28.86
CA GLN A 546 -41.18 -17.55 -30.22
C GLN A 546 -41.25 -16.06 -30.62
N ASP A 547 -41.75 -15.19 -29.74
CA ASP A 547 -41.83 -13.75 -29.98
C ASP A 547 -40.41 -13.14 -30.16
N LYS A 548 -39.41 -13.59 -29.38
CA LYS A 548 -37.99 -13.20 -29.55
C LYS A 548 -37.42 -13.64 -30.91
N LYS A 549 -37.89 -14.76 -31.48
CA LYS A 549 -37.50 -15.23 -32.82
C LYS A 549 -38.16 -14.43 -33.94
N ASP A 550 -39.38 -13.95 -33.70
CA ASP A 550 -40.17 -13.21 -34.68
C ASP A 550 -39.88 -11.70 -34.68
N ALA A 551 -39.38 -11.14 -33.55
CA ALA A 551 -38.95 -9.74 -33.38
C ALA A 551 -37.56 -9.46 -33.97
N VAL A 552 -37.38 -9.74 -35.26
CA VAL A 552 -36.12 -9.55 -35.97
C VAL A 552 -36.29 -8.52 -37.07
N LEU A 553 -35.48 -7.45 -37.03
CA LEU A 553 -35.46 -6.45 -38.09
C LEU A 553 -34.63 -6.98 -39.27
N PHE A 554 -35.27 -7.11 -40.43
CA PHE A 554 -34.61 -7.51 -41.66
C PHE A 554 -33.89 -6.31 -42.27
N ARG A 555 -32.59 -6.46 -42.54
CA ARG A 555 -31.84 -5.54 -43.40
C ARG A 555 -31.52 -6.29 -44.69
N GLU A 556 -32.18 -5.92 -45.79
CA GLU A 556 -31.66 -6.26 -47.11
C GLU A 556 -30.38 -5.46 -47.30
N SER A 557 -29.36 -6.09 -47.89
CA SER A 557 -28.09 -5.44 -48.20
C SER A 557 -28.33 -4.33 -49.23
N GLU A 558 -28.76 -3.16 -48.77
CA GLU A 558 -28.54 -1.93 -49.53
C GLU A 558 -27.05 -1.59 -49.40
N GLU A 559 -26.43 -1.35 -50.55
CA GLU A 559 -25.08 -0.81 -50.68
C GLU A 559 -25.02 0.58 -50.04
N GLU A 560 -24.97 0.65 -48.71
CA GLU A 560 -24.37 1.79 -48.05
C GLU A 560 -22.87 1.57 -48.11
N VAL A 561 -22.27 2.14 -49.16
CA VAL A 561 -20.88 2.54 -49.17
C VAL A 561 -20.67 3.36 -47.90
N ILE A 562 -20.16 2.72 -46.86
CA ILE A 562 -19.49 3.40 -45.77
C ILE A 562 -18.27 4.01 -46.43
N LEU A 563 -18.42 5.27 -46.85
CA LEU A 563 -17.30 6.17 -46.99
C LEU A 563 -16.57 6.07 -45.66
N SER A 564 -15.41 5.43 -45.69
CA SER A 564 -14.41 5.55 -44.64
C SER A 564 -14.32 7.03 -44.30
N GLU A 565 -14.88 7.42 -43.16
CA GLU A 565 -14.51 8.67 -42.55
C GLU A 565 -13.02 8.54 -42.25
N ASP A 566 -12.27 9.27 -43.06
CA ASP A 566 -10.86 9.57 -42.91
C ASP A 566 -10.59 9.78 -41.41
N PRO A 567 -9.95 8.83 -40.71
CA PRO A 567 -9.58 9.03 -39.33
C PRO A 567 -8.47 10.05 -39.35
N GLY A 568 -8.89 11.31 -39.16
CA GLY A 568 -8.08 12.47 -38.84
C GLY A 568 -6.69 12.46 -39.44
N VAL A 569 -6.51 13.28 -40.47
CA VAL A 569 -5.23 13.95 -40.76
C VAL A 569 -4.49 14.08 -39.43
N PRO A 570 -3.32 13.43 -39.26
CA PRO A 570 -2.55 13.55 -38.04
C PRO A 570 -2.41 15.04 -37.75
N PRO A 571 -2.49 15.52 -36.48
CA PRO A 571 -2.06 16.87 -36.22
C PRO A 571 -0.68 16.96 -36.84
N GLU A 572 -0.53 17.79 -37.88
CA GLU A 572 0.75 18.03 -38.52
C GLU A 572 1.72 18.20 -37.38
N SER A 573 2.58 17.21 -37.19
CA SER A 573 3.80 17.41 -36.44
C SER A 573 4.45 18.51 -37.22
N LYS A 574 4.28 19.75 -36.75
CA LYS A 574 5.16 20.83 -37.12
C LYS A 574 6.53 20.29 -36.76
N SER A 575 7.21 19.76 -37.76
CA SER A 575 8.65 19.85 -37.87
C SER A 575 8.94 21.33 -37.73
N ILE A 576 9.11 21.76 -36.48
CA ILE A 576 9.92 22.91 -36.17
C ILE A 576 11.33 22.41 -36.46
N GLU A 577 11.69 22.32 -37.74
CA GLU A 577 13.02 22.64 -38.20
C GLU A 577 13.17 24.16 -38.02
N GLU A 578 13.21 24.58 -36.75
CA GLU A 578 14.07 25.68 -36.40
C GLU A 578 15.29 24.99 -35.80
N GLU A 579 16.35 24.90 -36.61
CA GLU A 579 17.69 25.11 -36.09
C GLU A 579 17.63 26.41 -35.27
N ILE A 580 17.27 26.29 -33.99
CA ILE A 580 17.67 27.28 -33.03
C ILE A 580 19.16 27.02 -32.87
N GLU A 581 19.97 27.71 -33.67
CA GLU A 581 21.35 28.01 -33.31
C GLU A 581 21.29 28.78 -31.98
N LEU A 582 21.19 28.05 -30.86
CA LEU A 582 21.44 28.57 -29.53
C LEU A 582 22.91 29.01 -29.52
N PRO A 583 23.21 30.28 -29.25
CA PRO A 583 24.58 30.76 -29.22
C PRO A 583 25.32 30.10 -28.04
N GLY A 584 26.24 29.19 -28.34
CA GLY A 584 27.33 28.80 -27.44
C GLY A 584 27.07 27.66 -26.45
N HIS A 585 26.69 26.46 -26.93
CA HIS A 585 26.85 25.26 -26.10
C HIS A 585 28.30 24.76 -26.16
N LEU A 586 29.00 24.85 -25.02
CA LEU A 586 30.31 24.25 -24.82
C LEU A 586 30.21 22.72 -24.87
N SER A 587 31.08 22.05 -25.62
CA SER A 587 31.15 20.58 -25.59
C SER A 587 31.73 20.08 -24.26
N VAL A 588 31.45 18.81 -23.89
CA VAL A 588 32.03 18.17 -22.69
C VAL A 588 33.56 18.22 -22.72
N MET A 589 34.17 17.92 -23.88
CA MET A 589 35.62 17.92 -24.03
C MET A 589 36.22 19.33 -23.90
N GLU A 590 35.55 20.35 -24.46
CA GLU A 590 35.98 21.74 -24.27
C GLU A 590 35.82 22.18 -22.82
N THR A 591 34.76 21.76 -22.15
CA THR A 591 34.53 22.06 -20.73
C THR A 591 35.59 21.40 -19.85
N VAL A 592 35.89 20.11 -20.05
CA VAL A 592 36.97 19.41 -19.34
C VAL A 592 38.30 20.13 -19.55
N LYS A 593 38.62 20.53 -20.79
CA LYS A 593 39.85 21.27 -21.08
C LYS A 593 39.88 22.64 -20.39
N LYS A 594 38.78 23.38 -20.39
CA LYS A 594 38.65 24.66 -19.67
C LYS A 594 38.83 24.47 -18.17
N VAL A 595 38.23 23.42 -17.60
CA VAL A 595 38.38 23.04 -16.18
C VAL A 595 39.85 22.72 -15.85
N GLU A 596 40.51 21.88 -16.66
CA GLU A 596 41.92 21.54 -16.47
C GLU A 596 42.85 22.76 -16.58
N GLN A 597 42.58 23.66 -17.52
CA GLN A 597 43.32 24.92 -17.67
C GLN A 597 43.11 25.84 -16.46
N ALA A 598 41.87 25.95 -15.97
CA ALA A 598 41.58 26.73 -14.77
C ALA A 598 42.29 26.16 -13.53
N MET A 599 42.23 24.84 -13.35
CA MET A 599 42.94 24.13 -12.29
C MET A 599 44.46 24.35 -12.34
N ALA A 600 45.06 24.34 -13.53
CA ALA A 600 46.50 24.56 -13.69
C ALA A 600 46.92 25.97 -13.26
N GLU A 601 46.09 26.98 -13.51
CA GLU A 601 46.42 28.36 -13.13
C GLU A 601 46.32 28.62 -11.62
N ILE A 602 45.43 27.90 -10.92
CA ILE A 602 45.21 28.09 -9.48
C ILE A 602 45.94 27.10 -8.57
N LYS A 603 46.52 26.03 -9.11
CA LYS A 603 47.16 24.95 -8.34
C LYS A 603 48.16 25.45 -7.29
N ASP A 604 48.95 26.45 -7.65
CA ASP A 604 50.02 27.00 -6.79
C ASP A 604 49.61 28.32 -6.10
N VAL A 605 48.35 28.73 -6.21
CA VAL A 605 47.83 29.97 -5.61
C VAL A 605 47.21 29.68 -4.25
N LYS A 606 47.73 30.32 -3.20
CA LYS A 606 47.27 30.13 -1.82
C LYS A 606 45.82 30.62 -1.67
N GLY A 607 44.95 29.79 -1.09
CA GLY A 607 43.52 30.11 -0.88
C GLY A 607 42.55 29.63 -1.96
N PHE A 608 43.01 28.80 -2.91
CA PHE A 608 42.19 28.25 -4.01
C PHE A 608 42.02 26.72 -3.96
N HIS A 609 42.35 26.07 -2.83
CA HIS A 609 42.36 24.60 -2.75
C HIS A 609 40.95 23.99 -2.87
N THR A 610 39.94 24.57 -2.22
CA THR A 610 38.53 24.12 -2.33
C THR A 610 38.04 24.19 -3.77
N ILE A 611 38.25 25.31 -4.46
CA ILE A 611 37.85 25.47 -5.87
C ILE A 611 38.59 24.47 -6.76
N TYR A 612 39.88 24.23 -6.48
CA TYR A 612 40.64 23.20 -7.20
C TYR A 612 40.04 21.80 -7.02
N GLN A 613 39.60 21.44 -5.80
CA GLN A 613 38.95 20.15 -5.53
C GLN A 613 37.57 20.05 -6.19
N ASP A 614 36.76 21.11 -6.17
CA ASP A 614 35.46 21.13 -6.84
C ASP A 614 35.60 20.89 -8.35
N LEU A 615 36.54 21.61 -8.98
CA LEU A 615 36.90 21.46 -10.37
C LEU A 615 37.47 20.05 -10.67
N LEU A 616 38.24 19.47 -9.74
CA LEU A 616 38.77 18.10 -9.85
C LEU A 616 37.64 17.06 -9.92
N VAL A 617 36.68 17.14 -9.00
CA VAL A 617 35.54 16.22 -8.92
C VAL A 617 34.65 16.36 -10.16
N LYS A 618 34.37 17.60 -10.59
CA LYS A 618 33.58 17.87 -11.80
C LYS A 618 34.29 17.37 -13.07
N ARG A 619 35.60 17.59 -13.18
CA ARG A 619 36.43 17.03 -14.25
C ARG A 619 36.31 15.51 -14.26
N ASP A 620 36.48 14.84 -13.12
CA ASP A 620 36.45 13.38 -13.06
C ASP A 620 35.10 12.82 -13.47
N LYS A 621 33.98 13.41 -13.01
CA LYS A 621 32.63 13.02 -13.45
C LYS A 621 32.42 13.24 -14.95
N LEU A 622 32.82 14.39 -15.49
CA LEU A 622 32.71 14.70 -16.92
C LEU A 622 33.62 13.81 -17.80
N THR A 623 34.75 13.35 -17.25
CA THR A 623 35.72 12.52 -17.97
C THR A 623 35.37 11.04 -17.94
N ARG A 624 34.92 10.51 -16.79
CA ARG A 624 34.58 9.09 -16.61
C ARG A 624 33.23 8.70 -17.20
N ARG A 625 32.27 9.65 -17.27
CA ARG A 625 30.93 9.44 -17.83
C ARG A 625 30.18 8.25 -17.19
N ASP A 626 30.33 8.04 -15.89
CA ASP A 626 29.68 6.94 -15.18
C ASP A 626 28.15 7.13 -15.18
N ILE A 627 27.47 6.55 -16.18
CA ILE A 627 26.01 6.62 -16.36
C ILE A 627 25.44 5.23 -16.07
N THR A 628 24.47 5.14 -15.16
CA THR A 628 23.82 3.88 -14.81
C THR A 628 22.42 3.80 -15.42
N ILE A 629 22.18 2.77 -16.23
CA ILE A 629 20.87 2.46 -16.80
C ILE A 629 20.34 1.18 -16.17
N ALA A 630 19.11 1.19 -15.68
CA ALA A 630 18.47 0.01 -15.12
C ALA A 630 17.37 -0.54 -16.06
N LEU A 631 17.38 -1.85 -16.30
CA LEU A 631 16.39 -2.58 -17.09
C LEU A 631 15.36 -3.26 -16.18
N PHE A 632 14.07 -3.02 -16.42
CA PHE A 632 12.94 -3.56 -15.66
C PHE A 632 11.88 -4.21 -16.56
N GLY A 633 11.00 -5.01 -15.97
CA GLY A 633 9.88 -5.69 -16.66
C GLY A 633 9.60 -7.10 -16.12
N ALA A 634 8.41 -7.63 -16.38
CA ALA A 634 8.02 -9.00 -16.01
C ALA A 634 8.97 -10.09 -16.53
N PHE A 635 8.87 -11.29 -15.97
CA PHE A 635 9.61 -12.44 -16.50
C PHE A 635 9.21 -12.71 -17.95
N SER A 636 10.17 -13.18 -18.75
CA SER A 636 9.95 -13.47 -20.18
C SER A 636 9.54 -12.29 -21.07
N ALA A 637 9.58 -11.04 -20.56
CA ALA A 637 9.39 -9.84 -21.38
C ALA A 637 10.54 -9.58 -22.39
N GLY A 638 11.63 -10.34 -22.29
CA GLY A 638 12.78 -10.25 -23.19
C GLY A 638 13.81 -9.20 -22.78
N LYS A 639 13.95 -8.89 -21.48
CA LYS A 639 14.94 -7.97 -20.90
C LYS A 639 16.38 -8.29 -21.34
N SER A 640 16.86 -9.50 -21.03
CA SER A 640 18.23 -9.92 -21.37
C SER A 640 18.45 -10.01 -22.89
N SER A 641 17.41 -10.35 -23.67
CA SER A 641 17.44 -10.27 -25.13
C SER A 641 17.62 -8.84 -25.62
N PHE A 642 16.89 -7.88 -25.05
CA PHE A 642 17.02 -6.46 -25.39
C PHE A 642 18.38 -5.89 -24.97
N ALA A 643 18.87 -6.26 -23.78
CA ALA A 643 20.21 -5.89 -23.31
C ALA A 643 21.31 -6.40 -24.25
N ASN A 644 21.21 -7.63 -24.76
CA ASN A 644 22.11 -8.16 -25.80
C ASN A 644 22.08 -7.32 -27.07
N VAL A 645 20.89 -6.88 -27.51
CA VAL A 645 20.77 -6.00 -28.66
C VAL A 645 21.45 -4.65 -28.41
N LEU A 646 21.27 -4.03 -27.25
CA LEU A 646 21.96 -2.78 -26.92
C LEU A 646 23.49 -2.94 -26.90
N MET A 647 23.99 -4.06 -26.38
CA MET A 647 25.42 -4.39 -26.45
C MET A 647 25.89 -4.69 -27.87
N GLY A 648 25.00 -5.14 -28.75
CA GLY A 648 25.29 -5.59 -30.11
C GLY A 648 25.85 -7.01 -30.20
N GLU A 649 25.90 -7.75 -29.09
CA GLU A 649 26.44 -9.10 -29.00
C GLU A 649 25.62 -9.95 -28.00
N ARG A 650 25.61 -11.28 -28.18
CA ARG A 650 24.86 -12.22 -27.32
C ARG A 650 25.70 -12.64 -26.12
N VAL A 651 25.71 -11.79 -25.08
CA VAL A 651 26.56 -11.99 -23.91
C VAL A 651 25.78 -12.49 -22.69
N LEU A 652 24.58 -11.94 -22.45
CA LEU A 652 23.68 -12.40 -21.41
C LEU A 652 22.90 -13.64 -21.88
N PRO A 653 22.77 -14.71 -21.08
CA PRO A 653 21.94 -15.85 -21.44
C PRO A 653 20.46 -15.46 -21.47
N VAL A 654 19.70 -16.10 -22.36
CA VAL A 654 18.25 -15.92 -22.51
C VAL A 654 17.59 -17.26 -22.20
N SER A 655 16.67 -17.30 -21.24
CA SER A 655 15.93 -18.51 -20.86
C SER A 655 14.45 -18.18 -20.61
N PRO A 656 13.51 -19.05 -21.03
CA PRO A 656 12.07 -18.89 -20.75
C PRO A 656 11.69 -19.29 -19.32
N ASN A 657 12.56 -20.00 -18.60
CA ASN A 657 12.39 -20.36 -17.20
C ASN A 657 12.87 -19.21 -16.30
N PRO A 658 12.29 -19.01 -15.10
CA PRO A 658 12.74 -17.98 -14.16
C PRO A 658 14.22 -18.23 -13.81
N THR A 659 15.11 -17.42 -14.37
CA THR A 659 16.58 -17.63 -14.35
C THR A 659 17.35 -16.34 -14.06
N THR A 660 16.69 -15.33 -13.51
CA THR A 660 17.34 -14.05 -13.15
C THR A 660 16.94 -13.65 -11.74
N ALA A 661 17.37 -14.44 -10.76
CA ALA A 661 17.31 -14.05 -9.35
C ALA A 661 18.45 -13.06 -8.97
N ALA A 662 19.55 -13.05 -9.73
CA ALA A 662 20.74 -12.23 -9.46
C ALA A 662 20.83 -11.00 -10.37
N ILE A 663 21.34 -9.88 -9.83
CA ILE A 663 21.56 -8.64 -10.57
C ILE A 663 22.81 -8.75 -11.43
N ASN A 664 22.70 -8.40 -12.72
CA ASN A 664 23.81 -8.41 -13.66
C ASN A 664 24.17 -6.98 -14.07
N LYS A 665 25.38 -6.55 -13.76
CA LYS A 665 25.94 -5.27 -14.21
C LYS A 665 26.90 -5.50 -15.36
N ILE A 666 26.72 -4.77 -16.44
CA ILE A 666 27.66 -4.70 -17.56
C ILE A 666 28.40 -3.38 -17.44
N CYS A 667 29.67 -3.45 -17.06
CA CYS A 667 30.50 -2.31 -16.70
C CYS A 667 31.56 -2.01 -17.78
N PRO A 668 31.99 -0.74 -17.93
CA PRO A 668 33.17 -0.40 -18.73
C PRO A 668 34.44 -1.11 -18.22
N PRO A 669 35.27 -1.69 -19.12
CA PRO A 669 36.54 -2.28 -18.73
C PRO A 669 37.47 -1.25 -18.07
N THR A 670 38.26 -1.71 -17.11
CA THR A 670 39.23 -0.89 -16.38
C THR A 670 40.63 -1.50 -16.48
N ASP A 671 41.66 -0.77 -16.05
CA ASP A 671 43.03 -1.30 -15.96
C ASP A 671 43.13 -2.50 -15.00
N GLU A 672 42.30 -2.51 -13.95
CA GLU A 672 42.22 -3.60 -12.97
C GLU A 672 41.40 -4.80 -13.48
N PHE A 673 40.30 -4.53 -14.19
CA PHE A 673 39.38 -5.53 -14.74
C PHE A 673 39.22 -5.34 -16.25
N PRO A 674 40.06 -5.98 -17.08
CA PRO A 674 40.00 -5.86 -18.53
C PRO A 674 38.76 -6.55 -19.11
N HIS A 675 38.53 -6.33 -20.41
CA HIS A 675 37.44 -6.97 -21.17
C HIS A 675 37.34 -8.47 -20.91
N GLY A 676 36.12 -8.94 -20.59
CA GLY A 676 35.81 -10.34 -20.30
C GLY A 676 36.02 -10.76 -18.85
N SER A 677 36.38 -9.83 -17.96
CA SER A 677 36.47 -10.10 -16.51
C SER A 677 35.10 -10.10 -15.87
N VAL A 678 34.83 -11.07 -14.99
CA VAL A 678 33.55 -11.16 -14.27
C VAL A 678 33.78 -11.26 -12.78
N ARG A 679 33.26 -10.30 -12.03
CA ARG A 679 33.22 -10.37 -10.56
C ARG A 679 31.87 -10.92 -10.13
N VAL A 680 31.89 -11.95 -9.29
CA VAL A 680 30.70 -12.56 -8.73
C VAL A 680 30.77 -12.41 -7.22
N LYS A 681 29.78 -11.73 -6.64
CA LYS A 681 29.57 -11.69 -5.19
C LYS A 681 28.61 -12.79 -4.81
N CYS A 682 29.06 -13.71 -3.95
CA CYS A 682 28.18 -14.70 -3.36
C CYS A 682 27.53 -14.16 -2.09
N LYS A 683 26.27 -14.52 -1.89
CA LYS A 683 25.52 -14.30 -0.65
C LYS A 683 26.28 -14.87 0.54
N SER A 684 26.14 -14.22 1.68
CA SER A 684 26.64 -14.69 2.97
C SER A 684 25.86 -15.90 3.47
N GLU A 685 26.47 -16.65 4.39
CA GLU A 685 25.84 -17.80 5.02
C GLU A 685 24.56 -17.41 5.78
N LEU A 686 24.53 -16.22 6.39
CA LEU A 686 23.36 -15.68 7.09
C LEU A 686 22.19 -15.37 6.16
N GLU A 687 22.46 -14.81 4.97
CA GLU A 687 21.41 -14.47 4.00
C GLU A 687 20.70 -15.73 3.49
N ILE A 688 21.48 -16.75 3.12
CA ILE A 688 20.94 -18.03 2.64
C ILE A 688 20.23 -18.77 3.77
N PHE A 689 20.80 -18.76 4.99
CA PHE A 689 20.15 -19.34 6.16
C PHE A 689 18.75 -18.74 6.38
N HIS A 690 18.64 -17.42 6.30
CA HIS A 690 17.35 -16.75 6.45
C HIS A 690 16.40 -17.06 5.28
N GLU A 691 16.88 -17.11 4.04
CA GLU A 691 16.04 -17.49 2.89
C GLU A 691 15.45 -18.90 3.06
N LEU A 692 16.28 -19.86 3.46
CA LEU A 692 15.83 -21.23 3.71
C LEU A 692 14.90 -21.31 4.92
N THR A 693 15.16 -20.55 5.99
CA THR A 693 14.31 -20.56 7.18
C THR A 693 12.90 -20.07 6.84
N VAL A 694 12.78 -18.96 6.10
CA VAL A 694 11.49 -18.42 5.64
C VAL A 694 10.74 -19.45 4.80
N ILE A 695 11.44 -20.11 3.87
CA ILE A 695 10.84 -21.16 3.04
C ILE A 695 10.36 -22.33 3.91
N LEU A 696 11.21 -22.82 4.81
CA LEU A 696 10.91 -23.99 5.63
C LEU A 696 9.81 -23.72 6.67
N ASP A 697 9.67 -22.49 7.15
CA ASP A 697 8.58 -22.07 8.03
C ASP A 697 7.20 -22.13 7.36
N GLU A 698 7.11 -22.18 6.03
CA GLU A 698 5.85 -22.42 5.33
C GLU A 698 5.35 -23.86 5.45
N THR A 699 6.21 -24.80 5.82
CA THR A 699 5.76 -26.17 6.10
C THR A 699 5.10 -26.22 7.47
N ASN A 700 3.88 -26.74 7.55
CA ASN A 700 3.03 -26.80 8.76
C ASN A 700 3.66 -27.58 9.96
N GLY A 701 4.70 -27.05 10.58
CA GLY A 701 5.21 -27.38 11.92
C GLY A 701 5.95 -28.71 12.08
N ARG A 702 6.48 -29.33 11.00
CA ARG A 702 7.21 -30.62 11.08
C ARG A 702 8.74 -30.52 11.02
N ILE A 703 9.29 -29.32 11.01
CA ILE A 703 10.72 -29.09 10.79
C ILE A 703 11.43 -28.73 12.11
N PRO A 704 12.64 -29.25 12.38
CA PRO A 704 13.45 -28.84 13.53
C PRO A 704 13.81 -27.35 13.49
N LYS A 705 14.06 -26.75 14.65
CA LYS A 705 14.72 -25.43 14.69
C LYS A 705 16.20 -25.60 14.34
N PHE A 706 16.67 -24.77 13.42
CA PHE A 706 18.07 -24.70 13.02
C PHE A 706 18.70 -23.40 13.50
N TYR A 707 20.01 -23.42 13.74
CA TYR A 707 20.79 -22.25 14.14
C TYR A 707 21.91 -21.92 13.15
N GLU A 708 22.23 -22.86 12.25
CA GLU A 708 23.24 -22.69 11.22
C GLU A 708 22.75 -23.23 9.87
N LEU A 709 23.26 -22.66 8.76
CA LEU A 709 22.96 -23.11 7.40
C LEU A 709 23.31 -24.58 7.19
N SER A 710 24.44 -25.02 7.76
CA SER A 710 24.88 -26.40 7.62
C SER A 710 23.88 -27.42 8.18
N GLU A 711 23.20 -27.08 9.27
CA GLU A 711 22.16 -27.94 9.88
C GLU A 711 20.94 -28.08 8.98
N ILE A 712 20.51 -26.99 8.32
CA ILE A 712 19.41 -27.01 7.35
C ILE A 712 19.75 -27.93 6.18
N ILE A 713 20.93 -27.76 5.59
CA ILE A 713 21.35 -28.54 4.42
C ILE A 713 21.48 -30.02 4.77
N ASP A 714 22.10 -30.35 5.90
CA ASP A 714 22.25 -31.73 6.36
C ASP A 714 20.88 -32.38 6.62
N TRP A 715 19.94 -31.63 7.20
CA TRP A 715 18.59 -32.11 7.44
C TRP A 715 17.82 -32.35 6.14
N LEU A 716 17.89 -31.42 5.18
CA LEU A 716 17.28 -31.57 3.86
C LEU A 716 17.83 -32.80 3.13
N GLN A 717 19.15 -33.04 3.18
CA GLN A 717 19.77 -34.23 2.59
C GLN A 717 19.30 -35.55 3.24
N GLN A 718 18.92 -35.53 4.52
CA GLN A 718 18.50 -36.71 5.28
C GLN A 718 17.00 -37.02 5.18
N ASN A 719 16.15 -36.06 4.80
CA ASN A 719 14.68 -36.16 4.84
C ASN A 719 14.01 -36.03 3.46
N ASP A 720 14.53 -36.75 2.47
CA ASP A 720 14.00 -36.81 1.08
C ASP A 720 14.04 -35.46 0.33
N GLY A 721 14.96 -34.57 0.71
CA GLY A 721 15.28 -33.34 -0.02
C GLY A 721 14.17 -32.30 -0.01
N ALA A 722 13.94 -31.69 -1.18
CA ALA A 722 12.98 -30.61 -1.35
C ALA A 722 11.50 -31.04 -1.44
N ASN A 723 11.20 -32.35 -1.40
CA ASN A 723 9.84 -32.88 -1.48
C ASN A 723 9.09 -32.79 -0.13
N LEU A 724 9.14 -31.62 0.51
CA LEU A 724 8.43 -31.38 1.76
C LEU A 724 6.96 -31.08 1.47
N HIS A 725 6.07 -31.85 2.09
CA HIS A 725 4.63 -31.68 2.00
C HIS A 725 4.21 -30.27 2.45
N GLY A 726 3.50 -29.52 1.58
CA GLY A 726 2.97 -28.19 1.87
C GLY A 726 3.78 -27.03 1.29
N LEU A 727 4.98 -27.27 0.75
CA LEU A 727 5.74 -26.24 0.02
C LEU A 727 5.21 -26.03 -1.39
N LYS A 728 5.19 -24.76 -1.83
CA LYS A 728 4.98 -24.38 -3.24
C LYS A 728 6.10 -24.95 -4.11
N GLU A 729 5.78 -25.32 -5.35
CA GLU A 729 6.72 -25.98 -6.29
C GLU A 729 7.99 -25.16 -6.55
N MET A 730 7.88 -23.83 -6.62
CA MET A 730 9.05 -22.96 -6.74
C MET A 730 10.01 -23.11 -5.56
N HIS A 731 9.49 -23.15 -4.33
CA HIS A 731 10.30 -23.31 -3.13
C HIS A 731 11.00 -24.68 -3.12
N GLN A 732 10.33 -25.73 -3.60
CA GLN A 732 10.96 -27.04 -3.74
C GLN A 732 12.10 -27.02 -4.78
N SER A 733 11.90 -26.37 -5.93
CA SER A 733 12.96 -26.20 -6.94
C SER A 733 14.16 -25.42 -6.37
N PHE A 734 13.88 -24.36 -5.61
CA PHE A 734 14.90 -23.55 -4.94
C PHE A 734 15.68 -24.35 -3.89
N LEU A 735 15.00 -25.08 -3.01
CA LEU A 735 15.66 -25.95 -2.01
C LEU A 735 16.57 -26.99 -2.67
N THR A 736 16.12 -27.59 -3.78
CA THR A 736 16.93 -28.54 -4.57
C THR A 736 18.18 -27.88 -5.13
N ALA A 737 18.03 -26.72 -5.77
CA ALA A 737 19.14 -25.95 -6.32
C ALA A 737 20.17 -25.56 -5.24
N VAL A 738 19.69 -25.09 -4.09
CA VAL A 738 20.55 -24.78 -2.94
C VAL A 738 21.31 -26.03 -2.49
N MET A 739 20.65 -27.18 -2.32
CA MET A 739 21.32 -28.42 -1.90
C MET A 739 22.41 -28.86 -2.89
N GLU A 740 22.13 -28.82 -4.20
CA GLU A 740 23.07 -29.20 -5.25
C GLU A 740 24.28 -28.26 -5.32
N GLY A 741 24.05 -26.95 -5.12
CA GLY A 741 25.07 -25.91 -5.16
C GLY A 741 25.93 -25.79 -3.91
N TYR A 742 25.43 -26.19 -2.73
CA TYR A 742 26.08 -25.93 -1.44
C TYR A 742 27.50 -26.49 -1.39
N SER A 743 27.69 -27.72 -1.86
CA SER A 743 29.00 -28.38 -1.89
C SER A 743 30.04 -27.64 -2.74
N LYS A 744 29.60 -26.95 -3.80
CA LYS A 744 30.44 -26.20 -4.74
C LYS A 744 30.79 -24.80 -4.21
N LEU A 745 29.84 -24.11 -3.58
CA LEU A 745 29.96 -22.68 -3.25
C LEU A 745 30.15 -22.36 -1.76
N LYS A 746 30.08 -23.35 -0.85
CA LYS A 746 30.24 -23.13 0.61
C LYS A 746 31.48 -22.31 0.99
N GLN A 747 32.61 -22.50 0.32
CA GLN A 747 33.85 -21.77 0.64
C GLN A 747 33.87 -20.33 0.10
N GLN A 748 32.95 -19.98 -0.80
CA GLN A 748 32.86 -18.68 -1.45
C GLN A 748 31.76 -17.78 -0.86
N LEU A 749 30.92 -18.30 0.04
CA LEU A 749 29.86 -17.53 0.68
C LEU A 749 30.38 -16.25 1.33
N GLY A 750 29.72 -15.13 1.04
CA GLY A 750 30.06 -13.78 1.50
C GLY A 750 31.28 -13.14 0.82
N ARG A 751 31.98 -13.84 -0.09
CA ARG A 751 33.19 -13.35 -0.77
C ARG A 751 32.88 -12.89 -2.20
N VAL A 752 33.79 -12.07 -2.74
CA VAL A 752 33.82 -11.73 -4.16
C VAL A 752 34.87 -12.60 -4.84
N GLN A 753 34.49 -13.26 -5.92
CA GLN A 753 35.39 -14.04 -6.76
C GLN A 753 35.45 -13.46 -8.17
N VAL A 754 36.57 -13.66 -8.85
CA VAL A 754 36.72 -13.33 -10.28
C VAL A 754 36.63 -14.63 -11.06
N VAL A 755 35.67 -14.71 -11.97
CA VAL A 755 35.45 -15.86 -12.86
C VAL A 755 35.69 -15.46 -14.31
N SER A 756 35.87 -16.45 -15.18
CA SER A 756 36.05 -16.23 -16.61
C SER A 756 34.72 -15.93 -17.31
N LEU A 757 34.78 -15.24 -18.46
CA LEU A 757 33.61 -15.04 -19.35
C LEU A 757 32.94 -16.37 -19.74
N THR A 758 33.69 -17.48 -19.81
CA THR A 758 33.15 -18.80 -20.12
C THR A 758 32.31 -19.42 -18.98
N GLU A 759 32.58 -19.02 -17.73
CA GLU A 759 31.84 -19.50 -16.55
C GLU A 759 30.61 -18.63 -16.25
N PHE A 760 30.60 -17.38 -16.75
CA PHE A 760 29.52 -16.43 -16.52
C PHE A 760 28.11 -16.95 -16.83
N PRO A 761 27.84 -17.59 -17.99
CA PRO A 761 26.50 -18.10 -18.30
C PRO A 761 25.97 -19.09 -17.26
N SER A 762 26.84 -19.88 -16.63
CA SER A 762 26.45 -20.83 -15.58
C SER A 762 26.02 -20.11 -14.31
N PHE A 763 26.70 -19.04 -13.90
CA PHE A 763 26.29 -18.25 -12.72
C PHE A 763 24.99 -17.46 -12.91
N VAL A 764 24.55 -17.28 -14.15
CA VAL A 764 23.27 -16.63 -14.48
C VAL A 764 22.15 -17.66 -14.65
N SER A 765 22.37 -18.76 -15.38
CA SER A 765 21.30 -19.66 -15.82
C SER A 765 21.20 -20.99 -15.08
N ASP A 766 22.27 -21.48 -14.43
CA ASP A 766 22.23 -22.69 -13.61
C ASP A 766 21.76 -22.31 -12.21
N GLU A 767 20.51 -22.65 -11.89
CA GLU A 767 19.88 -22.32 -10.60
C GLU A 767 20.70 -22.81 -9.40
N SER A 768 21.43 -23.92 -9.54
CA SER A 768 22.29 -24.46 -8.46
C SER A 768 23.47 -23.54 -8.12
N LEU A 769 23.84 -22.63 -9.02
CA LEU A 769 24.84 -21.59 -8.79
C LEU A 769 24.18 -20.23 -8.57
N ALA A 770 23.20 -19.88 -9.38
CA ALA A 770 22.55 -18.57 -9.40
C ALA A 770 21.87 -18.22 -8.05
N CYS A 771 21.27 -19.20 -7.35
CA CYS A 771 20.63 -18.96 -6.05
C CYS A 771 21.60 -18.44 -4.95
N TYR A 772 22.90 -18.69 -5.11
CA TYR A 772 23.98 -18.24 -4.23
C TYR A 772 24.57 -16.89 -4.62
N VAL A 773 24.20 -16.33 -5.77
CA VAL A 773 24.75 -15.08 -6.28
C VAL A 773 23.93 -13.89 -5.76
N GLU A 774 24.61 -12.88 -5.23
CA GLU A 774 24.03 -11.62 -4.81
C GLU A 774 24.01 -10.63 -5.98
N TRP A 775 25.16 -10.42 -6.63
CA TRP A 775 25.32 -9.62 -7.83
C TRP A 775 26.52 -10.07 -8.66
N MET A 776 26.51 -9.70 -9.94
CA MET A 776 27.59 -9.91 -10.89
C MET A 776 27.98 -8.62 -11.59
N GLU A 777 29.28 -8.42 -11.82
CA GLU A 777 29.83 -7.34 -12.62
C GLU A 777 30.65 -7.93 -13.76
N LEU A 778 30.13 -7.82 -14.97
CA LEU A 778 30.80 -8.19 -16.20
C LEU A 778 31.45 -6.95 -16.82
N PHE A 779 32.77 -6.92 -16.85
CA PHE A 779 33.55 -5.85 -17.49
C PHE A 779 33.68 -6.18 -18.98
N TYR A 780 32.92 -5.48 -19.82
CA TYR A 780 32.78 -5.84 -21.24
C TYR A 780 32.93 -4.61 -22.14
N ASP A 781 33.63 -4.78 -23.26
CA ASP A 781 33.88 -3.70 -24.22
C ASP A 781 32.83 -3.79 -25.33
N CYS A 782 31.86 -2.87 -25.32
CA CYS A 782 30.79 -2.80 -26.31
C CYS A 782 30.42 -1.34 -26.60
N PRO A 783 29.63 -1.04 -27.66
CA PRO A 783 29.23 0.32 -28.02
C PRO A 783 28.60 1.10 -26.86
N LEU A 784 27.90 0.41 -25.96
CA LEU A 784 27.30 0.99 -24.76
C LEU A 784 28.37 1.39 -23.73
N THR A 785 29.22 0.45 -23.31
CA THR A 785 30.22 0.70 -22.25
C THR A 785 31.34 1.65 -22.68
N ARG A 786 31.64 1.73 -23.98
CA ARG A 786 32.54 2.75 -24.55
C ARG A 786 32.05 4.19 -24.36
N GLN A 787 30.75 4.37 -24.10
CA GLN A 787 30.18 5.67 -23.78
C GLN A 787 30.23 6.00 -22.28
N GLY A 788 30.79 5.12 -21.45
CA GLY A 788 30.81 5.24 -19.97
C GLY A 788 29.59 4.64 -19.28
N ILE A 789 28.71 3.98 -20.05
CA ILE A 789 27.45 3.48 -19.55
C ILE A 789 27.62 2.12 -18.87
N THR A 790 27.07 1.99 -17.67
CA THR A 790 26.84 0.74 -16.96
C THR A 790 25.38 0.32 -17.11
N LEU A 791 25.15 -0.87 -17.66
CA LEU A 791 23.81 -1.45 -17.79
C LEU A 791 23.54 -2.41 -16.64
N VAL A 792 22.44 -2.23 -15.93
CA VAL A 792 22.00 -3.11 -14.84
C VAL A 792 20.76 -3.87 -15.30
N ASP A 793 20.91 -5.16 -15.57
CA ASP A 793 19.79 -6.08 -15.80
C ASP A 793 19.27 -6.55 -14.43
N THR A 794 18.05 -6.15 -14.09
CA THR A 794 17.44 -6.45 -12.80
C THR A 794 16.58 -7.72 -12.86
N PRO A 795 16.43 -8.46 -11.73
CA PRO A 795 15.49 -9.56 -11.61
C PRO A 795 14.07 -9.16 -12.07
N GLY A 796 13.31 -10.10 -12.64
CA GLY A 796 11.93 -9.82 -13.04
C GLY A 796 11.02 -9.45 -11.87
N ALA A 797 9.98 -8.65 -12.15
CA ALA A 797 9.02 -8.17 -11.16
C ALA A 797 8.23 -9.30 -10.46
N ASP A 798 8.13 -10.49 -11.07
CA ASP A 798 7.46 -11.67 -10.49
C ASP A 798 8.33 -12.46 -9.47
N SER A 799 9.50 -11.94 -9.07
CA SER A 799 10.45 -12.72 -8.26
C SER A 799 9.92 -12.85 -6.84
N ILE A 800 9.65 -14.09 -6.46
CA ILE A 800 8.89 -14.56 -5.28
C ILE A 800 9.44 -14.14 -3.91
N ASN A 801 10.54 -13.38 -3.87
CA ASN A 801 11.15 -12.96 -2.62
C ASN A 801 10.94 -11.46 -2.40
N SER A 802 10.37 -11.13 -1.24
CA SER A 802 10.21 -9.77 -0.71
C SER A 802 11.51 -8.95 -0.68
N ARG A 803 12.67 -9.60 -0.82
CA ARG A 803 14.02 -9.03 -0.90
C ARG A 803 14.46 -8.59 -2.30
N HIS A 804 13.92 -9.17 -3.39
CA HIS A 804 14.28 -8.73 -4.75
C HIS A 804 13.68 -7.35 -5.07
N SER A 805 12.55 -7.01 -4.44
CA SER A 805 11.94 -5.68 -4.51
C SER A 805 12.85 -4.59 -3.92
N ASP A 806 13.59 -4.87 -2.84
CA ASP A 806 14.45 -3.88 -2.17
C ASP A 806 15.63 -3.46 -3.04
N VAL A 807 16.23 -4.43 -3.72
CA VAL A 807 17.37 -4.16 -4.59
C VAL A 807 16.93 -3.52 -5.91
N ALA A 808 15.81 -3.97 -6.48
CA ALA A 808 15.17 -3.29 -7.61
C ALA A 808 14.87 -1.82 -7.27
N PHE A 809 14.37 -1.56 -6.06
CA PHE A 809 14.06 -0.21 -5.58
C PHE A 809 15.31 0.68 -5.39
N GLN A 810 16.42 0.11 -4.91
CA GLN A 810 17.70 0.84 -4.83
C GLN A 810 18.22 1.25 -6.21
N TYR A 811 18.12 0.38 -7.22
CA TYR A 811 18.53 0.72 -8.58
C TYR A 811 17.62 1.75 -9.24
N ILE A 812 16.31 1.73 -8.95
CA ILE A 812 15.41 2.81 -9.37
C ILE A 812 15.94 4.14 -8.83
N LYS A 813 16.25 4.24 -7.53
CA LYS A 813 16.79 5.43 -6.85
C LYS A 813 18.06 5.97 -7.50
N GLN A 814 19.01 5.08 -7.80
CA GLN A 814 20.36 5.45 -8.26
C GLN A 814 20.52 5.54 -9.78
N ALA A 815 19.60 4.97 -10.58
CA ALA A 815 19.73 4.97 -12.03
C ALA A 815 19.47 6.35 -12.64
N ASP A 816 20.30 6.72 -13.61
CA ASP A 816 20.19 7.93 -14.42
C ASP A 816 19.07 7.80 -15.46
N ALA A 817 18.81 6.58 -15.94
CA ALA A 817 17.71 6.26 -16.84
C ALA A 817 17.14 4.86 -16.57
N ILE A 818 15.84 4.70 -16.83
CA ILE A 818 15.11 3.44 -16.61
C ILE A 818 14.51 2.94 -17.93
N LEU A 819 14.80 1.69 -18.29
CA LEU A 819 14.24 1.01 -19.46
C LEU A 819 13.25 -0.06 -18.98
N PHE A 820 11.96 0.15 -19.23
CA PHE A 820 10.89 -0.76 -18.86
C PHE A 820 10.45 -1.60 -20.07
N VAL A 821 10.69 -2.91 -20.05
CA VAL A 821 10.42 -3.83 -21.16
C VAL A 821 9.14 -4.62 -20.89
N THR A 822 8.19 -4.57 -21.82
CA THR A 822 6.97 -5.38 -21.81
C THR A 822 6.83 -6.16 -23.13
N TYR A 823 6.14 -7.30 -23.11
CA TYR A 823 6.05 -8.21 -24.27
C TYR A 823 4.86 -7.89 -25.17
N TYR A 824 5.01 -7.96 -26.50
CA TYR A 824 3.99 -7.58 -27.47
C TYR A 824 2.65 -8.30 -27.33
N ASN A 825 2.64 -9.62 -27.07
CA ASN A 825 1.40 -10.41 -26.93
C ASN A 825 0.72 -10.30 -25.55
N HIS A 826 1.50 -9.92 -24.53
CA HIS A 826 1.03 -9.74 -23.16
C HIS A 826 1.50 -8.38 -22.65
N PRO A 827 1.13 -7.29 -23.35
CA PRO A 827 1.56 -5.99 -22.92
C PRO A 827 0.90 -5.70 -21.58
N PHE A 828 1.70 -5.28 -20.61
CA PHE A 828 1.19 -4.80 -19.33
C PHE A 828 0.53 -5.87 -18.44
N SER A 829 1.27 -6.95 -18.16
CA SER A 829 0.84 -8.02 -17.25
C SER A 829 0.49 -7.52 -15.84
N LYS A 830 -0.18 -8.36 -15.02
CA LYS A 830 -0.51 -8.01 -13.62
C LYS A 830 0.72 -7.55 -12.82
N ALA A 831 1.85 -8.24 -12.97
CA ALA A 831 3.09 -7.87 -12.29
C ALA A 831 3.71 -6.57 -12.83
N ASP A 832 3.63 -6.31 -14.14
CA ASP A 832 4.02 -5.01 -14.70
C ASP A 832 3.19 -3.89 -14.07
N ARG A 833 1.87 -4.11 -13.91
CA ARG A 833 0.95 -3.15 -13.28
C ARG A 833 1.28 -2.93 -11.80
N ASP A 834 1.49 -3.99 -11.03
CA ASP A 834 1.79 -3.91 -9.60
C ASP A 834 3.11 -3.17 -9.35
N PHE A 835 4.14 -3.49 -10.14
CA PHE A 835 5.42 -2.78 -10.11
C PHE A 835 5.28 -1.29 -10.48
N LEU A 836 4.51 -0.97 -11.53
CA LEU A 836 4.28 0.42 -11.93
C LEU A 836 3.39 1.18 -10.95
N ILE A 837 2.47 0.51 -10.25
CA ILE A 837 1.72 1.09 -9.12
C ILE A 837 2.70 1.44 -7.99
N GLN A 838 3.63 0.55 -7.64
CA GLN A 838 4.65 0.83 -6.61
C GLN A 838 5.50 2.05 -6.98
N LEU A 839 5.94 2.16 -8.23
CA LEU A 839 6.59 3.36 -8.76
C LEU A 839 5.67 4.60 -8.74
N GLY A 840 4.39 4.43 -9.06
CA GLY A 840 3.38 5.47 -8.98
C GLY A 840 3.20 6.02 -7.55
N ARG A 841 3.40 5.20 -6.50
CA ARG A 841 3.35 5.65 -5.09
C ARG A 841 4.48 6.60 -4.72
N VAL A 842 5.57 6.62 -5.48
CA VAL A 842 6.70 7.55 -5.32
C VAL A 842 6.72 8.65 -6.39
N LYS A 843 5.64 8.82 -7.15
CA LYS A 843 5.51 9.79 -8.26
C LYS A 843 5.82 11.25 -7.91
N ASP A 844 5.55 11.71 -6.68
CA ASP A 844 5.88 13.08 -6.25
C ASP A 844 7.37 13.24 -5.87
N ALA A 845 8.08 12.13 -5.76
CA ALA A 845 9.47 11.99 -5.34
C ALA A 845 10.40 11.61 -6.53
N PHE A 846 9.84 10.99 -7.57
CA PHE A 846 10.55 10.49 -8.74
C PHE A 846 10.16 11.28 -10.00
N SER A 847 11.14 11.84 -10.72
CA SER A 847 10.88 12.39 -12.05
C SER A 847 10.62 11.23 -13.03
N LEU A 848 9.36 11.00 -13.38
CA LEU A 848 8.97 9.98 -14.36
C LEU A 848 9.54 10.25 -15.77
N ASP A 849 10.10 11.45 -16.00
CA ASP A 849 10.68 11.87 -17.28
C ASP A 849 11.95 11.09 -17.68
N LYS A 850 12.56 10.32 -16.75
CA LYS A 850 13.72 9.44 -17.04
C LYS A 850 13.36 8.00 -17.43
N MET A 851 12.08 7.67 -17.59
CA MET A 851 11.59 6.32 -17.95
C MET A 851 11.32 6.17 -19.45
N PHE A 852 11.74 5.04 -20.03
CA PHE A 852 11.46 4.63 -21.39
C PHE A 852 10.72 3.29 -21.38
N PHE A 853 9.63 3.18 -22.13
CA PHE A 853 8.79 1.99 -22.21
C PHE A 853 9.00 1.30 -23.55
N LEU A 854 9.32 0.01 -23.52
CA LEU A 854 9.72 -0.79 -24.67
C LEU A 854 8.72 -1.93 -24.87
N VAL A 855 7.97 -1.90 -25.97
CA VAL A 855 7.06 -2.99 -26.36
C VAL A 855 7.85 -3.96 -27.25
N ASN A 856 8.43 -4.98 -26.63
CA ASN A 856 9.34 -5.92 -27.27
C ASN A 856 8.60 -7.02 -28.06
N ALA A 857 9.27 -7.63 -29.04
CA ALA A 857 8.69 -8.59 -29.99
C ALA A 857 7.64 -7.99 -30.95
N ALA A 858 7.82 -6.71 -31.33
CA ALA A 858 6.96 -6.00 -32.29
C ALA A 858 6.94 -6.65 -33.69
N ASP A 859 7.90 -7.54 -34.01
CA ASP A 859 7.92 -8.33 -35.25
C ASP A 859 6.80 -9.37 -35.34
N LEU A 860 6.13 -9.65 -34.21
CA LEU A 860 4.94 -10.51 -34.19
C LEU A 860 3.71 -9.84 -34.79
N ALA A 861 3.72 -8.52 -34.95
CA ALA A 861 2.61 -7.79 -35.55
C ALA A 861 2.43 -8.20 -37.02
N ALA A 862 1.21 -8.58 -37.42
CA ALA A 862 0.93 -8.95 -38.80
C ALA A 862 1.09 -7.77 -39.78
N ASN A 863 0.83 -6.54 -39.30
CA ASN A 863 0.95 -5.30 -40.07
C ASN A 863 1.08 -4.06 -39.15
N GLN A 864 1.31 -2.89 -39.75
CA GLN A 864 1.51 -1.63 -39.03
C GLN A 864 0.26 -1.16 -38.26
N GLN A 865 -0.95 -1.48 -38.72
CA GLN A 865 -2.19 -1.12 -38.01
C GLN A 865 -2.33 -1.89 -36.69
N GLU A 866 -1.99 -3.18 -36.73
CA GLU A 866 -1.98 -4.06 -35.54
C GLU A 866 -0.96 -3.61 -34.50
N LEU A 867 0.23 -3.19 -34.96
CA LEU A 867 1.24 -2.61 -34.08
C LEU A 867 0.73 -1.33 -33.40
N GLN A 868 0.08 -0.44 -34.16
CA GLN A 868 -0.44 0.82 -33.66
C GLN A 868 -1.58 0.62 -32.63
N LEU A 869 -2.41 -0.40 -32.83
CA LEU A 869 -3.44 -0.81 -31.89
C LEU A 869 -2.84 -1.24 -30.54
N VAL A 870 -1.80 -2.08 -30.55
CA VAL A 870 -1.11 -2.51 -29.32
C VAL A 870 -0.45 -1.33 -28.60
N THR A 871 0.24 -0.44 -29.33
CA THR A 871 0.91 0.71 -28.71
C THR A 871 -0.06 1.73 -28.11
N ASN A 872 -1.24 1.93 -28.73
CA ASN A 872 -2.27 2.79 -28.17
C ASN A 872 -2.84 2.19 -26.87
N TYR A 873 -3.10 0.89 -26.85
CA TYR A 873 -3.55 0.20 -25.63
C TYR A 873 -2.55 0.36 -24.47
N VAL A 874 -1.25 0.16 -24.71
CA VAL A 874 -0.23 0.37 -23.67
C VAL A 874 -0.19 1.82 -23.20
N THR A 875 -0.33 2.77 -24.13
CA THR A 875 -0.37 4.20 -23.81
C THR A 875 -1.54 4.54 -22.88
N ASP A 876 -2.74 4.05 -23.19
CA ASP A 876 -3.94 4.27 -22.37
C ASP A 876 -3.80 3.66 -20.97
N GLN A 877 -3.19 2.47 -20.86
CA GLN A 877 -2.90 1.84 -19.56
C GLN A 877 -1.92 2.68 -18.73
N LEU A 878 -0.83 3.16 -19.33
CA LEU A 878 0.15 4.04 -18.67
C LEU A 878 -0.50 5.35 -18.20
N LEU A 879 -1.37 5.94 -19.01
CA LEU A 879 -2.14 7.13 -18.66
C LEU A 879 -3.05 6.88 -17.46
N SER A 880 -3.72 5.72 -17.41
CA SER A 880 -4.59 5.33 -16.29
C SER A 880 -3.84 5.21 -14.96
N LEU A 881 -2.56 4.81 -15.00
CA LEU A 881 -1.67 4.75 -13.84
C LEU A 881 -1.01 6.09 -13.50
N GLY A 882 -1.37 7.16 -14.22
CA GLY A 882 -0.91 8.51 -13.95
C GLY A 882 0.40 8.89 -14.64
N ILE A 883 0.87 8.12 -15.62
CA ILE A 883 2.05 8.43 -16.45
C ILE A 883 1.55 9.20 -17.68
N ARG A 884 1.65 10.53 -17.63
CA ARG A 884 0.98 11.42 -18.60
C ARG A 884 1.69 11.57 -19.95
N ASN A 885 3.00 11.34 -19.99
CA ASN A 885 3.85 11.47 -21.18
C ASN A 885 4.81 10.26 -21.30
N PRO A 886 4.33 9.02 -21.53
CA PRO A 886 5.20 7.86 -21.61
C PRO A 886 6.07 7.91 -22.88
N ARG A 887 7.40 7.78 -22.73
CA ARG A 887 8.33 7.60 -23.85
C ARG A 887 8.27 6.15 -24.34
N LEU A 888 7.28 5.82 -25.19
CA LEU A 888 6.97 4.47 -25.63
C LEU A 888 7.59 4.14 -27.00
N PHE A 889 8.29 3.01 -27.12
CA PHE A 889 8.91 2.53 -28.36
C PHE A 889 8.56 1.06 -28.62
N PRO A 890 7.92 0.74 -29.77
CA PRO A 890 7.80 -0.65 -30.23
C PRO A 890 9.14 -1.14 -30.78
N VAL A 891 9.63 -2.28 -30.28
CA VAL A 891 10.94 -2.83 -30.66
C VAL A 891 10.89 -4.34 -30.90
N SER A 892 11.78 -4.86 -31.73
CA SER A 892 12.03 -6.29 -31.88
C SER A 892 13.49 -6.60 -31.53
N SER A 893 13.71 -7.20 -30.35
CA SER A 893 15.04 -7.64 -29.97
C SER A 893 15.58 -8.72 -30.93
N HIS A 894 14.69 -9.57 -31.47
CA HIS A 894 15.09 -10.62 -32.40
C HIS A 894 15.62 -10.04 -33.72
N LEU A 895 14.85 -9.13 -34.35
CA LEU A 895 15.27 -8.48 -35.60
C LEU A 895 16.48 -7.57 -35.37
N GLY A 896 16.48 -6.78 -34.30
CA GLY A 896 17.58 -5.87 -33.96
C GLY A 896 18.92 -6.60 -33.77
N MET A 897 18.90 -7.79 -33.19
CA MET A 897 20.12 -8.60 -33.07
C MET A 897 20.64 -9.06 -34.44
N ARG A 898 19.75 -9.47 -35.35
CA ARG A 898 20.13 -9.89 -36.72
C ARG A 898 20.68 -8.72 -37.54
N GLU A 899 20.10 -7.54 -37.37
CA GLU A 899 20.58 -6.29 -37.97
C GLU A 899 22.01 -5.97 -37.51
N LYS A 900 22.29 -6.07 -36.21
CA LYS A 900 23.64 -5.85 -35.66
C LYS A 900 24.65 -6.94 -36.05
N GLU A 901 24.20 -8.18 -36.27
CA GLU A 901 25.01 -9.28 -36.80
C GLU A 901 25.29 -9.17 -38.32
N GLY A 902 24.76 -8.16 -39.00
CA GLY A 902 25.00 -7.92 -40.43
C GLY A 902 24.26 -8.88 -41.36
N GLN A 903 23.20 -9.55 -40.89
CA GLN A 903 22.31 -10.35 -41.73
C GLN A 903 21.40 -9.42 -42.56
N GLU A 904 21.08 -9.78 -43.81
CA GLU A 904 20.25 -8.94 -44.70
C GLU A 904 18.94 -8.52 -44.02
N LYS A 905 18.58 -7.23 -44.15
CA LYS A 905 17.28 -6.67 -43.76
C LYS A 905 16.15 -7.32 -44.58
N GLN A 906 15.76 -8.54 -44.23
CA GLN A 906 14.57 -9.18 -44.79
C GLN A 906 13.36 -8.64 -44.04
N SER A 907 12.67 -7.68 -44.67
CA SER A 907 11.37 -7.10 -44.31
C SER A 907 11.15 -6.74 -42.84
N GLY A 908 11.40 -5.47 -42.50
CA GLY A 908 10.96 -4.87 -41.24
C GLY A 908 12.01 -3.92 -40.66
N ASN A 909 11.57 -2.89 -39.92
CA ASN A 909 12.41 -2.08 -39.05
C ASN A 909 12.29 -2.66 -37.63
N SER A 910 13.41 -2.95 -36.98
CA SER A 910 13.39 -3.45 -35.59
C SER A 910 12.94 -2.40 -34.56
N GLY A 911 12.90 -1.12 -34.91
CA GLY A 911 12.59 -0.01 -33.99
C GLY A 911 13.75 0.34 -33.04
N ILE A 912 14.84 -0.42 -33.05
CA ILE A 912 15.98 -0.23 -32.15
C ILE A 912 16.73 1.07 -32.46
N ASP A 913 16.94 1.40 -33.74
CA ASP A 913 17.65 2.62 -34.15
C ASP A 913 16.92 3.90 -33.70
N GLU A 914 15.58 3.90 -33.79
CA GLU A 914 14.73 5.03 -33.36
C GLU A 914 14.79 5.21 -31.84
N PHE A 915 14.68 4.11 -31.09
CA PHE A 915 14.89 4.10 -29.65
C PHE A 915 16.28 4.59 -29.26
N GLU A 916 17.36 4.02 -29.83
CA GLU A 916 18.74 4.38 -29.49
C GLU A 916 19.00 5.87 -29.76
N THR A 917 18.47 6.41 -30.86
CA THR A 917 18.60 7.84 -31.18
C THR A 917 17.98 8.72 -30.10
N ALA A 918 16.71 8.49 -29.76
CA ALA A 918 16.00 9.26 -28.74
C ALA A 918 16.65 9.08 -27.35
N PHE A 919 17.05 7.85 -27.02
CA PHE A 919 17.64 7.51 -25.74
C PHE A 919 19.01 8.16 -25.53
N PHE A 920 19.92 8.05 -26.50
CA PHE A 920 21.24 8.68 -26.40
C PHE A 920 21.19 10.20 -26.51
N GLN A 921 20.18 10.78 -27.18
CA GLN A 921 19.96 12.23 -27.18
C GLN A 921 19.58 12.72 -25.78
N PHE A 922 18.63 12.05 -25.12
CA PHE A 922 18.25 12.35 -23.73
C PHE A 922 19.47 12.31 -22.77
N LEU A 923 20.28 11.25 -22.84
CA LEU A 923 21.48 11.13 -22.00
C LEU A 923 22.49 12.26 -22.28
N LYS A 924 22.55 12.79 -23.51
CA LYS A 924 23.48 13.85 -23.90
C LYS A 924 23.02 15.25 -23.52
N GLU A 925 21.73 15.56 -23.69
CA GLU A 925 21.21 16.93 -23.62
C GLU A 925 20.80 17.33 -22.20
N GLU A 926 20.13 16.46 -21.44
CA GLU A 926 19.54 16.85 -20.16
C GLU A 926 20.53 16.73 -18.98
N MET A 927 21.33 15.67 -18.95
CA MET A 927 22.24 15.36 -17.82
C MET A 927 23.57 16.12 -17.89
N MET A 928 24.20 16.18 -19.07
CA MET A 928 25.56 16.74 -19.19
C MET A 928 25.56 18.27 -19.19
N GLN A 929 24.49 18.94 -19.63
CA GLN A 929 24.42 20.40 -19.66
C GLN A 929 24.39 21.03 -18.26
N LEU A 930 23.74 20.39 -17.28
CA LEU A 930 23.74 20.83 -15.89
C LEU A 930 25.16 20.81 -15.29
N MET A 931 25.91 19.72 -15.52
CA MET A 931 27.30 19.63 -15.07
C MET A 931 28.21 20.65 -15.77
N ILE A 932 28.03 20.88 -17.08
CA ILE A 932 28.78 21.88 -17.84
C ILE A 932 28.53 23.28 -17.26
N HIS A 933 27.26 23.64 -17.02
CA HIS A 933 26.91 24.94 -16.46
C HIS A 933 27.54 25.16 -15.07
N SER A 934 27.46 24.15 -14.20
CA SER A 934 28.06 24.20 -12.86
C SER A 934 29.59 24.31 -12.91
N SER A 935 30.25 23.77 -13.94
CA SER A 935 31.71 23.83 -14.11
C SER A 935 32.16 25.21 -14.58
N VAL A 936 31.42 25.80 -15.53
CA VAL A 936 31.67 27.19 -15.98
C VAL A 936 31.49 28.18 -14.83
N HIS A 937 30.49 27.97 -13.97
CA HIS A 937 30.28 28.78 -12.78
C HIS A 937 31.48 28.77 -11.82
N ASP A 938 32.15 27.63 -11.61
CA ASP A 938 33.36 27.55 -10.78
C ASP A 938 34.59 28.22 -11.40
N ILE A 939 34.69 28.23 -12.74
CA ILE A 939 35.73 29.00 -13.45
C ILE A 939 35.46 30.51 -13.26
N GLN A 940 34.20 30.95 -13.33
CA GLN A 940 33.84 32.34 -13.04
C GLN A 940 34.12 32.73 -11.58
N ARG A 941 33.85 31.82 -10.64
CA ARG A 941 34.20 31.96 -9.22
C ARG A 941 35.71 32.17 -9.05
N THR A 942 36.52 31.44 -9.80
CA THR A 942 37.99 31.57 -9.80
C THR A 942 38.43 32.98 -10.23
N GLU A 943 37.86 33.51 -11.31
CA GLU A 943 38.17 34.84 -11.84
C GLU A 943 37.85 35.95 -10.81
N ASN A 944 36.66 35.89 -10.22
CA ASN A 944 36.19 36.85 -9.22
C ASN A 944 37.10 36.88 -7.99
N GLN A 945 37.53 35.70 -7.51
CA GLN A 945 38.43 35.60 -6.35
C GLN A 945 39.83 36.15 -6.65
N LEU A 946 40.39 35.90 -7.83
CA LEU A 946 41.65 36.49 -8.27
C LEU A 946 41.54 38.03 -8.37
N ALA A 947 40.43 38.55 -8.89
CA ALA A 947 40.18 39.99 -8.94
C ALA A 947 40.16 40.63 -7.54
N ALA A 948 39.55 39.98 -6.55
CA ALA A 948 39.53 40.44 -5.16
C ALA A 948 40.94 40.46 -4.53
N TYR A 949 41.80 39.50 -4.88
CA TYR A 949 43.17 39.41 -4.38
C TYR A 949 44.03 40.55 -4.94
N ILE A 950 43.97 40.78 -6.26
CA ILE A 950 44.67 41.89 -6.94
C ILE A 950 44.25 43.24 -6.36
N LYS A 951 42.94 43.43 -6.12
CA LYS A 951 42.42 44.66 -5.52
C LYS A 951 42.99 44.90 -4.12
N SER A 952 43.19 43.84 -3.33
CA SER A 952 43.72 43.93 -1.97
C SER A 952 45.25 44.11 -1.95
N ALA A 953 45.99 43.53 -2.90
CA ALA A 953 47.44 43.66 -3.01
C ALA A 953 47.91 45.08 -3.38
N ASN A 954 47.10 45.82 -4.16
CA ASN A 954 47.38 47.17 -4.64
C ASN A 954 47.04 48.31 -3.64
N LEU A 955 46.60 47.99 -2.43
CA LEU A 955 46.30 48.99 -1.39
C LEU A 955 47.58 49.60 -0.80
N ASP A 956 47.49 50.84 -0.29
CA ASP A 956 48.63 51.44 0.42
C ASP A 956 48.89 50.79 1.79
N GLN A 957 50.04 51.05 2.41
CA GLN A 957 50.45 50.36 3.64
C GLN A 957 49.50 50.61 4.84
N GLN A 958 48.86 51.78 4.89
CA GLN A 958 47.90 52.13 5.95
C GLN A 958 46.54 51.48 5.70
N GLU A 959 46.09 51.45 4.44
CA GLU A 959 44.89 50.75 3.97
C GLU A 959 45.01 49.23 4.13
N LYS A 960 46.17 48.63 3.81
CA LYS A 960 46.46 47.20 4.02
C LYS A 960 46.27 46.79 5.47
N GLN A 961 46.74 47.62 6.41
CA GLN A 961 46.64 47.32 7.84
C GLN A 961 45.21 47.43 8.38
N GLN A 962 44.42 48.40 7.87
CA GLN A 962 42.98 48.50 8.16
C GLN A 962 42.20 47.32 7.57
N LYS A 963 42.48 46.95 6.31
CA LYS A 963 41.84 45.80 5.64
C LYS A 963 42.16 44.48 6.32
N LYS A 964 43.40 44.29 6.80
CA LYS A 964 43.78 43.10 7.57
C LYS A 964 42.91 42.90 8.80
N GLN A 965 42.66 43.96 9.58
CA GLN A 965 41.77 43.90 10.74
C GLN A 965 40.32 43.63 10.35
N LEU A 966 39.83 44.26 9.27
CA LEU A 966 38.48 44.03 8.75
C LEU A 966 38.29 42.58 8.30
N TYR A 967 39.24 41.99 7.57
CA TYR A 967 39.18 40.61 7.09
C TYR A 967 39.20 39.60 8.23
N GLN A 968 40.03 39.83 9.26
CA GLN A 968 40.01 38.98 10.47
C GLN A 968 38.65 39.05 11.17
N LYS A 969 38.08 40.26 11.32
CA LYS A 969 36.76 40.44 11.91
C LYS A 969 35.67 39.73 11.10
N ASN A 970 35.62 39.95 9.78
CA ASN A 970 34.62 39.36 8.90
C ASN A 970 34.72 37.83 8.89
N ARG A 971 35.95 37.27 8.88
CA ARG A 971 36.19 35.83 9.00
C ARG A 971 35.58 35.28 10.29
N ASP A 972 35.91 35.89 11.43
CA ASP A 972 35.47 35.40 12.74
C ASP A 972 33.94 35.56 12.89
N GLU A 973 33.36 36.62 12.32
CA GLU A 973 31.90 36.84 12.29
C GLU A 973 31.18 35.81 11.41
N MET A 974 31.70 35.50 10.21
CA MET A 974 31.14 34.47 9.34
C MET A 974 31.24 33.07 9.95
N LYS A 975 32.40 32.72 10.54
CA LYS A 975 32.56 31.43 11.25
C LYS A 975 31.53 31.28 12.37
N LYS A 976 31.31 32.36 13.14
CA LYS A 976 30.29 32.39 14.19
C LYS A 976 28.88 32.21 13.63
N VAL A 977 28.54 32.81 12.49
CA VAL A 977 27.25 32.58 11.81
C VAL A 977 27.07 31.10 11.45
N VAL A 978 28.08 30.48 10.84
CA VAL A 978 28.03 29.04 10.47
C VAL A 978 27.85 28.13 11.69
N GLU A 979 28.54 28.42 12.79
CA GLU A 979 28.39 27.65 14.02
C GLU A 979 27.00 27.80 14.64
N THR A 980 26.48 29.03 14.71
CA THR A 980 25.27 29.40 15.47
C THR A 980 23.96 29.34 14.70
N LEU A 981 23.97 29.22 13.37
CA LEU A 981 22.73 29.07 12.61
C LEU A 981 22.01 27.79 13.02
N ASP A 982 20.78 27.98 13.49
CA ASP A 982 19.91 26.93 13.99
C ASP A 982 19.21 26.18 12.84
N SER A 983 18.84 24.93 13.10
CA SER A 983 18.08 24.06 12.22
C SER A 983 16.87 23.42 12.92
N GLU A 984 16.56 23.78 14.18
CA GLU A 984 15.45 23.19 14.94
C GLU A 984 14.09 23.33 14.24
N LEU A 985 13.81 24.46 13.59
CA LEU A 985 12.56 24.65 12.85
C LEU A 985 12.47 23.67 11.66
N VAL A 986 13.56 23.53 10.91
CA VAL A 986 13.65 22.58 9.78
C VAL A 986 13.49 21.15 10.27
N LYS A 987 14.12 20.80 11.40
CA LYS A 987 13.95 19.50 12.03
C LYS A 987 12.48 19.23 12.39
N LYS A 988 11.77 20.21 12.98
CA LYS A 988 10.34 20.06 13.27
C LYS A 988 9.50 19.85 12.01
N GLU A 989 9.83 20.49 10.90
CA GLU A 989 9.15 20.25 9.61
C GLU A 989 9.38 18.83 9.09
N ILE A 990 10.60 18.28 9.25
CA ILE A 990 10.92 16.89 8.92
C ILE A 990 10.09 15.93 9.79
N ASP A 991 10.09 16.13 11.11
CA ASP A 991 9.34 15.29 12.05
C ASP A 991 7.82 15.30 11.74
N GLN A 992 7.25 16.48 11.50
CA GLN A 992 5.82 16.64 11.13
C GLN A 992 5.48 16.00 9.79
N LYS A 993 6.39 16.06 8.82
CA LYS A 993 6.19 15.43 7.50
C LYS A 993 6.08 13.92 7.65
N LEU A 994 6.94 13.30 8.46
CA LEU A 994 6.89 11.86 8.74
C LEU A 994 5.58 11.46 9.42
N GLU A 995 5.17 12.20 10.46
CA GLU A 995 3.90 11.94 11.17
C GLU A 995 2.71 11.90 10.23
N LYS A 996 2.62 12.91 9.36
CA LYS A 996 1.54 13.00 8.38
C LYS A 996 1.57 11.85 7.37
N GLN A 997 2.77 11.43 6.94
CA GLN A 997 2.92 10.34 6.00
C GLN A 997 2.46 9.00 6.59
N LEU A 998 2.88 8.70 7.83
CA LEU A 998 2.50 7.46 8.52
C LEU A 998 1.00 7.40 8.84
N TYR A 999 0.37 8.53 9.17
CA TYR A 999 -1.08 8.62 9.33
C TYR A 999 -1.84 8.14 8.06
N TYR A 1000 -1.40 8.57 6.87
CA TYR A 1000 -2.03 8.13 5.62
C TYR A 1000 -1.72 6.69 5.24
N VAL A 1001 -0.60 6.12 5.71
CA VAL A 1001 -0.31 4.69 5.55
C VAL A 1001 -1.36 3.89 6.31
N HIS A 1002 -1.65 4.26 7.55
CA HIS A 1002 -2.68 3.62 8.37
C HIS A 1002 -4.06 3.65 7.70
N GLU A 1003 -4.53 4.82 7.24
CA GLU A 1003 -5.83 4.93 6.54
C GLU A 1003 -5.89 4.05 5.28
N ARG A 1004 -4.84 4.07 4.44
CA ARG A 1004 -4.81 3.24 3.23
C ARG A 1004 -4.82 1.75 3.54
N MET A 1005 -4.09 1.32 4.57
CA MET A 1005 -4.06 -0.08 4.97
C MET A 1005 -5.43 -0.56 5.46
N SER A 1006 -6.15 0.28 6.20
CA SER A 1006 -7.52 -0.01 6.63
C SER A 1006 -8.48 -0.18 5.43
N ILE A 1007 -8.33 0.65 4.38
CA ILE A 1007 -9.11 0.52 3.14
C ILE A 1007 -8.74 -0.76 2.38
N GLN A 1008 -7.45 -1.01 2.17
CA GLN A 1008 -6.92 -2.15 1.40
C GLN A 1008 -7.15 -3.50 2.09
N PHE A 1009 -7.31 -3.52 3.42
CA PHE A 1009 -7.59 -4.73 4.19
C PHE A 1009 -8.79 -5.51 3.62
N THR A 1010 -9.84 -4.79 3.20
CA THR A 1010 -11.06 -5.45 2.67
C THR A 1010 -10.79 -6.26 1.42
N ASP A 1011 -9.96 -5.74 0.50
CA ASP A 1011 -9.66 -6.42 -0.76
C ASP A 1011 -8.69 -7.57 -0.54
N ARG A 1012 -7.65 -7.38 0.29
CA ARG A 1012 -6.70 -8.45 0.66
C ARG A 1012 -7.37 -9.60 1.41
N PHE A 1013 -8.32 -9.28 2.29
CA PHE A 1013 -9.12 -10.30 2.95
C PHE A 1013 -9.95 -11.12 1.95
N LYS A 1014 -10.51 -10.50 0.90
CA LYS A 1014 -11.24 -11.23 -0.14
C LYS A 1014 -10.33 -12.16 -0.93
N GLU A 1015 -9.10 -11.72 -1.21
CA GLU A 1015 -8.09 -12.53 -1.91
C GLU A 1015 -7.63 -13.72 -1.07
N SER A 1016 -7.39 -13.54 0.23
CA SER A 1016 -6.93 -14.63 1.11
C SER A 1016 -8.06 -15.61 1.50
N PHE A 1017 -9.26 -15.09 1.78
CA PHE A 1017 -10.42 -15.86 2.22
C PHE A 1017 -11.42 -16.03 1.07
N ASN A 1018 -11.17 -17.01 0.20
CA ASN A 1018 -11.97 -17.28 -0.98
C ASN A 1018 -12.34 -18.79 -1.11
N PRO A 1019 -13.33 -19.14 -1.97
CA PRO A 1019 -13.79 -20.53 -2.10
C PRO A 1019 -12.74 -21.51 -2.65
N ALA A 1020 -11.68 -21.01 -3.32
CA ALA A 1020 -10.59 -21.84 -3.81
C ALA A 1020 -9.57 -22.17 -2.71
N THR A 1021 -9.44 -21.33 -1.68
CA THR A 1021 -8.55 -21.56 -0.53
C THR A 1021 -9.21 -22.31 0.64
N ILE A 1022 -10.53 -22.25 0.80
CA ILE A 1022 -11.24 -22.89 1.93
C ILE A 1022 -12.27 -23.88 1.39
N SER A 1023 -11.97 -25.17 1.48
CA SER A 1023 -12.71 -26.24 0.76
C SER A 1023 -13.23 -27.39 1.63
N GLY A 1024 -12.69 -27.56 2.86
CA GLY A 1024 -13.08 -28.64 3.78
C GLY A 1024 -14.18 -28.29 4.80
N ASP A 1025 -14.59 -29.30 5.60
CA ASP A 1025 -15.41 -29.16 6.82
C ASP A 1025 -14.65 -29.75 8.03
N GLY A 1026 -14.87 -29.23 9.24
CA GLY A 1026 -14.23 -29.75 10.47
C GLY A 1026 -12.74 -29.40 10.58
N LYS A 1027 -11.86 -30.39 10.81
CA LYS A 1027 -10.41 -30.18 11.04
C LYS A 1027 -9.63 -29.72 9.81
N GLU A 1028 -10.13 -29.99 8.60
CA GLU A 1028 -9.54 -29.51 7.35
C GLU A 1028 -9.83 -28.02 7.16
N ALA A 1029 -11.06 -27.58 7.44
CA ALA A 1029 -11.41 -26.17 7.40
C ALA A 1029 -10.62 -25.31 8.38
N GLU A 1030 -10.37 -25.80 9.60
CA GLU A 1030 -9.56 -25.10 10.59
C GLU A 1030 -8.13 -24.86 10.07
N ARG A 1031 -7.57 -25.82 9.31
CA ARG A 1031 -6.27 -25.66 8.64
C ARG A 1031 -6.34 -24.68 7.47
N ASP A 1032 -7.36 -24.78 6.63
CA ASP A 1032 -7.54 -23.88 5.47
C ASP A 1032 -7.69 -22.41 5.92
N LEU A 1033 -8.45 -22.16 7.00
CA LEU A 1033 -8.62 -20.82 7.57
C LEU A 1033 -7.35 -20.30 8.23
N GLN A 1034 -6.59 -21.18 8.87
CA GLN A 1034 -5.32 -20.81 9.46
C GLN A 1034 -4.31 -20.46 8.37
N HIS A 1035 -4.28 -21.22 7.28
CA HIS A 1035 -3.47 -20.89 6.10
C HIS A 1035 -3.91 -19.57 5.45
N ALA A 1036 -5.23 -19.34 5.31
CA ALA A 1036 -5.76 -18.07 4.78
C ALA A 1036 -5.41 -16.88 5.69
N LEU A 1037 -5.46 -17.06 7.01
CA LEU A 1037 -5.02 -16.07 7.98
C LEU A 1037 -3.52 -15.80 7.85
N ASP A 1038 -2.68 -16.84 7.84
CA ASP A 1038 -1.23 -16.69 7.71
C ASP A 1038 -0.87 -15.99 6.39
N THR A 1039 -1.58 -16.29 5.30
CA THR A 1039 -1.43 -15.59 4.02
C THR A 1039 -1.79 -14.12 4.15
N LEU A 1040 -2.94 -13.79 4.74
CA LEU A 1040 -3.37 -12.41 4.96
C LEU A 1040 -2.39 -11.62 5.83
N LEU A 1041 -1.89 -12.21 6.92
CA LEU A 1041 -0.93 -11.59 7.82
C LEU A 1041 0.39 -11.30 7.12
N LYS A 1042 0.90 -12.27 6.33
CA LYS A 1042 2.11 -12.10 5.52
C LYS A 1042 1.93 -11.01 4.47
N ASP A 1043 0.80 -10.98 3.78
CA ASP A 1043 0.51 -9.97 2.75
C ASP A 1043 0.42 -8.55 3.35
N ILE A 1044 -0.26 -8.40 4.49
CA ILE A 1044 -0.35 -7.12 5.22
C ILE A 1044 1.03 -6.71 5.74
N GLY A 1045 1.78 -7.65 6.31
CA GLY A 1045 3.12 -7.40 6.84
C GLY A 1045 4.11 -6.97 5.77
N PHE A 1046 4.06 -7.62 4.61
CA PHE A 1046 4.83 -7.24 3.43
C PHE A 1046 4.44 -5.84 2.93
N GLU A 1047 3.15 -5.56 2.80
CA GLU A 1047 2.66 -4.27 2.30
C GLU A 1047 3.04 -3.10 3.21
N LEU A 1048 2.96 -3.29 4.53
CA LEU A 1048 3.38 -2.29 5.51
C LEU A 1048 4.86 -1.96 5.40
N ALA A 1049 5.73 -2.97 5.26
CA ALA A 1049 7.15 -2.76 5.05
C ALA A 1049 7.41 -1.98 3.75
N GLN A 1050 6.69 -2.28 2.66
CA GLN A 1050 6.79 -1.52 1.41
C GLN A 1050 6.34 -0.06 1.56
N GLU A 1051 5.24 0.19 2.29
CA GLU A 1051 4.77 1.55 2.56
C GLU A 1051 5.80 2.35 3.39
N LEU A 1052 6.44 1.74 4.40
CA LEU A 1052 7.50 2.40 5.17
C LEU A 1052 8.74 2.74 4.34
N ARG A 1053 9.13 1.89 3.38
CA ARG A 1053 10.19 2.21 2.41
C ARG A 1053 9.82 3.38 1.51
N ALA A 1054 8.59 3.41 1.01
CA ALA A 1054 8.10 4.53 0.21
C ALA A 1054 8.04 5.84 1.01
N VAL A 1055 7.60 5.78 2.28
CA VAL A 1055 7.65 6.92 3.21
C VAL A 1055 9.08 7.40 3.41
N SER A 1056 10.01 6.48 3.65
CA SER A 1056 11.43 6.77 3.84
C SER A 1056 12.03 7.52 2.64
N LEU A 1057 11.79 7.04 1.42
CA LEU A 1057 12.28 7.74 0.22
C LEU A 1057 11.72 9.17 0.11
N ARG A 1058 10.42 9.36 0.37
CA ARG A 1058 9.80 10.69 0.38
C ARG A 1058 10.40 11.59 1.46
N MET A 1059 10.80 11.03 2.59
CA MET A 1059 11.50 11.75 3.66
C MET A 1059 12.91 12.16 3.24
N GLU A 1060 13.69 11.25 2.67
CA GLU A 1060 15.07 11.52 2.22
C GLU A 1060 15.13 12.66 1.20
N LEU A 1061 14.21 12.68 0.22
CA LEU A 1061 14.11 13.74 -0.77
C LEU A 1061 13.69 15.07 -0.16
N PHE A 1062 12.71 15.04 0.74
CA PHE A 1062 12.29 16.23 1.48
C PHE A 1062 13.44 16.77 2.33
N MET A 1063 14.24 15.91 2.95
CA MET A 1063 15.42 16.29 3.72
C MET A 1063 16.50 16.91 2.83
N ASN A 1064 16.76 16.35 1.64
CA ASN A 1064 17.69 16.96 0.67
C ASN A 1064 17.22 18.34 0.20
N GLN A 1065 15.93 18.50 -0.08
CA GLN A 1065 15.34 19.81 -0.37
C GLN A 1065 15.59 20.79 0.79
N LYS A 1066 15.32 20.35 2.02
CA LYS A 1066 15.51 21.18 3.22
C LYS A 1066 16.97 21.51 3.51
N ALA A 1067 17.91 20.60 3.20
CA ALA A 1067 19.34 20.85 3.29
C ALA A 1067 19.74 21.97 2.31
N GLY A 1068 19.24 21.93 1.08
CA GLY A 1068 19.44 22.98 0.08
C GLY A 1068 18.87 24.33 0.54
N GLU A 1069 17.63 24.37 1.01
CA GLU A 1069 16.99 25.58 1.54
C GLU A 1069 17.79 26.18 2.72
N TRP A 1070 18.24 25.34 3.65
CA TRP A 1070 19.03 25.76 4.80
C TRP A 1070 20.42 26.28 4.40
N SER A 1071 21.07 25.62 3.45
CA SER A 1071 22.35 26.09 2.90
C SER A 1071 22.23 27.43 2.21
N MET A 1072 21.14 27.68 1.45
CA MET A 1072 20.89 28.98 0.86
C MET A 1072 20.71 30.08 1.92
N GLN A 1073 20.07 29.77 3.06
CA GLN A 1073 19.96 30.72 4.18
C GLN A 1073 21.34 31.02 4.75
N LEU A 1074 22.17 30.00 4.95
CA LEU A 1074 23.53 30.15 5.44
C LEU A 1074 24.40 30.99 4.49
N GLN A 1075 24.30 30.74 3.18
CA GLN A 1075 24.94 31.51 2.14
C GLN A 1075 24.52 32.99 2.20
N ARG A 1076 23.21 33.28 2.25
CA ARG A 1076 22.72 34.66 2.36
C ARG A 1076 23.23 35.37 3.62
N ALA A 1077 23.25 34.68 4.76
CA ALA A 1077 23.77 35.24 6.01
C ALA A 1077 25.27 35.57 5.91
N CYS A 1078 26.05 34.69 5.27
CA CYS A 1078 27.47 34.91 5.00
C CYS A 1078 27.71 36.05 3.99
N SER A 1079 26.94 36.11 2.90
CA SER A 1079 27.05 37.15 1.87
C SER A 1079 26.74 38.55 2.39
N ASN A 1080 25.91 38.68 3.44
CA ASN A 1080 25.67 39.97 4.10
C ASN A 1080 26.91 40.52 4.84
N ILE A 1081 27.86 39.65 5.23
CA ILE A 1081 29.11 40.05 5.87
C ILE A 1081 30.19 40.28 4.81
N GLN A 1082 30.29 39.37 3.83
CA GLN A 1082 31.22 39.47 2.72
C GLN A 1082 30.61 38.82 1.47
N SER A 1083 30.19 39.64 0.50
CA SER A 1083 29.50 39.22 -0.72
C SER A 1083 30.36 38.34 -1.64
N ASP A 1084 31.67 38.53 -1.58
CA ASP A 1084 32.63 37.94 -2.51
C ASP A 1084 33.01 36.50 -2.13
N VAL A 1085 32.54 36.00 -0.97
CA VAL A 1085 32.71 34.59 -0.59
C VAL A 1085 31.66 33.77 -1.30
N ILE A 1086 32.12 32.89 -2.18
CA ILE A 1086 31.28 31.94 -2.90
C ILE A 1086 31.49 30.58 -2.27
N PHE A 1087 30.40 29.87 -2.00
CA PHE A 1087 30.39 28.53 -1.41
C PHE A 1087 30.08 27.50 -2.50
N SER A 1088 30.55 26.27 -2.33
CA SER A 1088 30.24 25.18 -3.24
C SER A 1088 28.76 24.82 -3.12
N GLU A 1089 28.12 24.54 -4.26
CA GLU A 1089 26.76 24.01 -4.25
C GLU A 1089 26.79 22.60 -3.65
N ILE A 1090 26.01 22.39 -2.60
CA ILE A 1090 25.88 21.07 -1.99
C ILE A 1090 25.26 20.14 -3.02
N THR A 1091 26.00 19.09 -3.35
CA THR A 1091 25.47 17.92 -4.03
C THR A 1091 24.66 17.09 -3.02
N GLU A 1092 23.58 16.46 -3.49
CA GLU A 1092 22.64 15.69 -2.66
C GLU A 1092 23.35 14.86 -1.59
N TYR A 1093 22.86 14.96 -0.35
CA TYR A 1093 23.34 14.12 0.73
C TYR A 1093 22.73 12.71 0.57
N PRO A 1094 23.56 11.65 0.55
CA PRO A 1094 23.08 10.29 0.33
C PRO A 1094 22.47 9.75 1.62
N PHE A 1095 21.23 10.14 1.93
CA PHE A 1095 20.51 9.59 3.06
C PHE A 1095 20.27 8.08 2.87
N GLU A 1096 20.59 7.31 3.90
CA GLU A 1096 20.42 5.86 3.94
C GLU A 1096 19.03 5.50 4.45
N THR A 1097 18.38 4.57 3.77
CA THR A 1097 17.04 4.07 4.14
C THR A 1097 17.16 3.11 5.33
N PRO A 1098 16.32 3.23 6.37
CA PRO A 1098 16.27 2.25 7.46
C PRO A 1098 15.90 0.86 6.94
N ALA A 1099 16.41 -0.18 7.60
CA ALA A 1099 15.94 -1.55 7.37
C ALA A 1099 14.61 -1.76 8.11
N PHE A 1100 13.61 -2.32 7.42
CA PHE A 1100 12.30 -2.63 8.00
C PHE A 1100 12.12 -4.14 8.07
N SER A 1101 11.85 -4.67 9.27
CA SER A 1101 11.37 -6.04 9.42
C SER A 1101 9.91 -6.14 8.94
N GLN A 1102 9.49 -7.30 8.41
CA GLN A 1102 8.08 -7.45 8.07
C GLN A 1102 7.23 -7.31 9.32
N ALA A 1103 6.11 -6.60 9.21
CA ALA A 1103 5.16 -6.55 10.31
C ALA A 1103 4.52 -7.93 10.51
N LEU A 1104 4.05 -8.19 11.71
CA LEU A 1104 3.21 -9.34 12.05
C LEU A 1104 3.88 -10.74 12.01
N GLU A 1105 5.21 -10.85 11.87
CA GLU A 1105 5.93 -12.15 11.85
C GLU A 1105 5.82 -12.92 13.18
N GLU A 1106 5.87 -12.24 14.33
CA GLU A 1106 5.86 -12.87 15.67
C GLU A 1106 4.49 -12.83 16.37
N VAL A 1107 3.41 -12.62 15.63
CA VAL A 1107 2.08 -12.46 16.26
C VAL A 1107 1.60 -13.80 16.84
N ASP A 1108 1.15 -13.76 18.10
CA ASP A 1108 0.52 -14.91 18.72
C ASP A 1108 -0.82 -15.23 18.02
N ILE A 1109 -0.79 -16.26 17.17
CA ILE A 1109 -1.96 -16.72 16.41
C ILE A 1109 -3.13 -17.11 17.32
N GLN A 1110 -2.90 -17.40 18.62
CA GLN A 1110 -4.00 -17.61 19.57
C GLN A 1110 -4.92 -16.38 19.70
N ARG A 1111 -4.45 -15.17 19.39
CA ARG A 1111 -5.28 -13.96 19.38
C ARG A 1111 -6.37 -13.98 18.29
N PHE A 1112 -6.11 -14.67 17.18
CA PHE A 1112 -7.05 -14.79 16.07
C PHE A 1112 -7.94 -16.04 16.17
N LYS A 1113 -7.67 -16.95 17.11
CA LYS A 1113 -8.54 -18.12 17.36
C LYS A 1113 -10.01 -17.78 17.56
N PRO A 1114 -10.39 -16.71 18.30
CA PRO A 1114 -11.78 -16.30 18.40
C PRO A 1114 -12.40 -15.98 17.05
N ALA A 1115 -11.65 -15.36 16.12
CA ALA A 1115 -12.11 -15.10 14.76
C ALA A 1115 -12.22 -16.40 13.94
N ILE A 1116 -11.21 -17.27 13.99
CA ILE A 1116 -11.25 -18.58 13.30
C ILE A 1116 -12.39 -19.46 13.84
N ALA A 1117 -12.61 -19.48 15.16
CA ALA A 1117 -13.65 -20.28 15.81
C ALA A 1117 -15.08 -19.83 15.47
N MET A 1118 -15.25 -18.65 14.87
CA MET A 1118 -16.54 -18.22 14.31
C MET A 1118 -16.89 -18.98 13.03
N TYR A 1119 -15.92 -19.64 12.40
CA TYR A 1119 -16.17 -20.55 11.29
C TYR A 1119 -16.89 -21.81 11.77
N LYS A 1120 -17.94 -22.20 11.04
CA LYS A 1120 -18.72 -23.42 11.32
C LYS A 1120 -18.74 -24.41 10.16
N SER A 1121 -18.79 -23.91 8.93
CA SER A 1121 -18.72 -24.68 7.68
C SER A 1121 -18.45 -23.74 6.51
N ALA A 1122 -17.97 -24.26 5.38
CA ALA A 1122 -17.67 -23.45 4.19
C ALA A 1122 -18.94 -22.71 3.69
N ARG A 1123 -20.07 -23.41 3.78
CA ARG A 1123 -21.40 -22.85 3.52
C ARG A 1123 -21.77 -21.71 4.49
N HIS A 1124 -21.50 -21.85 5.79
CA HIS A 1124 -21.77 -20.78 6.76
C HIS A 1124 -20.86 -19.56 6.55
N PHE A 1125 -19.61 -19.80 6.16
CA PHE A 1125 -18.61 -18.77 5.97
C PHE A 1125 -18.84 -17.95 4.70
N PHE A 1126 -18.99 -18.60 3.54
CA PHE A 1126 -19.16 -17.91 2.25
C PHE A 1126 -20.60 -17.56 1.92
N GLU A 1127 -21.59 -18.36 2.35
CA GLU A 1127 -22.99 -18.08 2.05
C GLU A 1127 -23.67 -17.31 3.19
N LYS A 1128 -23.35 -17.49 4.48
CA LYS A 1128 -24.13 -16.94 5.64
C LYS A 1128 -23.46 -15.80 6.43
N ASN A 1129 -22.86 -14.83 5.75
CA ASN A 1129 -22.25 -13.64 6.37
C ASN A 1129 -21.20 -13.95 7.47
N GLY A 1130 -20.72 -15.19 7.55
CA GLY A 1130 -19.68 -15.60 8.50
C GLY A 1130 -18.34 -14.98 8.13
N LYS A 1131 -18.07 -14.85 6.83
CA LYS A 1131 -16.90 -14.17 6.27
C LYS A 1131 -16.80 -12.71 6.73
N GLU A 1132 -17.89 -11.95 6.76
CA GLU A 1132 -17.88 -10.54 7.21
C GLU A 1132 -17.64 -10.39 8.71
N LYS A 1133 -18.18 -11.30 9.54
CA LYS A 1133 -17.91 -11.32 10.99
C LYS A 1133 -16.45 -11.67 11.29
N VAL A 1134 -15.89 -12.63 10.55
CA VAL A 1134 -14.47 -12.98 10.64
C VAL A 1134 -13.62 -11.83 10.13
N LYS A 1135 -13.99 -11.18 9.01
CA LYS A 1135 -13.31 -9.99 8.49
C LYS A 1135 -13.25 -8.88 9.53
N GLN A 1136 -14.39 -8.52 10.10
CA GLN A 1136 -14.49 -7.47 11.11
C GLN A 1136 -13.67 -7.83 12.35
N ARG A 1137 -13.80 -9.06 12.85
CA ARG A 1137 -13.04 -9.47 14.05
C ARG A 1137 -11.54 -9.53 13.80
N LEU A 1138 -11.11 -9.99 12.61
CA LEU A 1138 -9.71 -9.96 12.21
C LEU A 1138 -9.21 -8.52 12.09
N HIS A 1139 -10.01 -7.61 11.52
CA HIS A 1139 -9.66 -6.18 11.44
C HIS A 1139 -9.53 -5.55 12.84
N GLU A 1140 -10.49 -5.78 13.74
CA GLU A 1140 -10.46 -5.29 15.14
C GLU A 1140 -9.21 -5.75 15.91
N GLU A 1141 -8.73 -6.97 15.65
CA GLU A 1141 -7.50 -7.49 16.25
C GLU A 1141 -6.24 -6.98 15.53
N LEU A 1142 -6.31 -6.76 14.21
CA LEU A 1142 -5.15 -6.36 13.38
C LEU A 1142 -4.87 -4.85 13.41
N ASP A 1143 -5.89 -4.00 13.36
CA ASP A 1143 -5.76 -2.55 13.27
C ASP A 1143 -4.87 -1.98 14.40
N PRO A 1144 -5.04 -2.38 15.69
CA PRO A 1144 -4.14 -1.94 16.76
C PRO A 1144 -2.70 -2.45 16.60
N MET A 1145 -2.49 -3.63 15.98
CA MET A 1145 -1.16 -4.16 15.71
C MET A 1145 -0.47 -3.37 14.60
N VAL A 1146 -1.22 -2.99 13.56
CA VAL A 1146 -0.74 -2.11 12.49
C VAL A 1146 -0.39 -0.74 13.05
N GLU A 1147 -1.27 -0.14 13.87
CA GLU A 1147 -1.00 1.14 14.53
C GLU A 1147 0.26 1.06 15.40
N HIS A 1148 0.41 0.00 16.20
CA HIS A 1148 1.59 -0.20 17.03
C HIS A 1148 2.87 -0.37 16.20
N TYR A 1149 2.86 -1.18 15.15
CA TYR A 1149 3.99 -1.35 14.25
C TYR A 1149 4.40 -0.02 13.60
N LEU A 1150 3.44 0.79 13.13
CA LEU A 1150 3.72 2.11 12.57
C LEU A 1150 4.28 3.08 13.63
N LEU A 1151 3.83 2.99 14.88
CA LEU A 1151 4.30 3.83 15.98
C LEU A 1151 5.72 3.46 16.42
N ASP A 1152 6.05 2.18 16.47
CA ASP A 1152 7.40 1.69 16.79
C ASP A 1152 8.39 2.13 15.70
N ASN A 1153 8.05 1.86 14.44
CA ASN A 1153 8.86 2.28 13.29
C ASN A 1153 8.95 3.81 13.17
N LYS A 1154 7.92 4.57 13.58
CA LYS A 1154 8.00 6.04 13.61
C LYS A 1154 9.19 6.50 14.45
N GLN A 1155 9.35 5.94 15.65
CA GLN A 1155 10.42 6.36 16.55
C GLN A 1155 11.79 5.97 15.99
N GLU A 1156 11.91 4.76 15.44
CA GLU A 1156 13.14 4.31 14.79
C GLU A 1156 13.52 5.19 13.60
N ILE A 1157 12.57 5.53 12.73
CA ILE A 1157 12.78 6.41 11.58
C ILE A 1157 13.19 7.82 12.03
N LEU A 1158 12.53 8.37 13.07
CA LEU A 1158 12.88 9.68 13.62
C LEU A 1158 14.31 9.71 14.16
N ASP A 1159 14.71 8.67 14.91
CA ASP A 1159 16.06 8.59 15.48
C ASP A 1159 17.11 8.39 14.37
N TRP A 1160 16.84 7.50 13.42
CA TRP A 1160 17.68 7.23 12.25
C TRP A 1160 17.93 8.48 11.41
N TYR A 1161 16.87 9.18 10.99
CA TYR A 1161 17.02 10.40 10.21
C TYR A 1161 17.48 11.59 11.03
N SER A 1162 17.21 11.65 12.34
CA SER A 1162 17.77 12.71 13.16
C SER A 1162 19.29 12.61 13.28
N GLU A 1163 19.86 11.41 13.28
CA GLU A 1163 21.31 11.23 13.27
C GLU A 1163 21.90 11.64 11.92
N GLN A 1164 21.33 11.13 10.83
CA GLN A 1164 21.80 11.49 9.49
C GLN A 1164 21.65 12.97 9.16
N TRP A 1165 20.58 13.63 9.64
CA TRP A 1165 20.40 15.07 9.51
C TRP A 1165 21.51 15.85 10.21
N LYS A 1166 21.92 15.44 11.42
CA LYS A 1166 23.05 16.05 12.12
C LYS A 1166 24.34 15.88 11.32
N ASN A 1167 24.58 14.70 10.75
CA ASN A 1167 25.76 14.43 9.93
C ASN A 1167 25.76 15.27 8.64
N CYS A 1168 24.60 15.40 7.99
CA CYS A 1168 24.42 16.28 6.83
C CYS A 1168 24.75 17.74 7.20
N LEU A 1169 24.16 18.28 8.26
CA LEU A 1169 24.45 19.65 8.71
C LEU A 1169 25.92 19.84 9.12
N ALA A 1170 26.53 18.86 9.78
CA ALA A 1170 27.93 18.91 10.16
C ALA A 1170 28.84 18.97 8.93
N LYS A 1171 28.53 18.18 7.89
CA LYS A 1171 29.24 18.20 6.61
C LYS A 1171 29.13 19.57 5.94
N ILE A 1172 27.91 20.12 5.83
CA ILE A 1172 27.67 21.45 5.24
C ILE A 1172 28.44 22.52 6.01
N LYS A 1173 28.35 22.52 7.35
CA LYS A 1173 29.07 23.48 8.19
C LYS A 1173 30.59 23.36 8.02
N ALA A 1174 31.12 22.14 7.91
CA ALA A 1174 32.55 21.92 7.68
C ALA A 1174 33.00 22.50 6.34
N GLU A 1175 32.29 22.23 5.25
CA GLU A 1175 32.57 22.76 3.90
C GLU A 1175 32.52 24.30 3.87
N TYR A 1176 31.55 24.91 4.56
CA TYR A 1176 31.47 26.37 4.70
C TYR A 1176 32.64 26.93 5.53
N MET A 1177 32.99 26.28 6.63
CA MET A 1177 34.11 26.69 7.50
C MET A 1177 35.46 26.62 6.78
N GLU A 1178 35.66 25.59 5.95
CA GLU A 1178 36.83 25.43 5.10
C GLU A 1178 36.88 26.53 4.04
N SER A 1179 35.78 26.72 3.28
CA SER A 1179 35.67 27.78 2.27
C SER A 1179 35.95 29.18 2.83
N ILE A 1180 35.40 29.51 4.00
CA ILE A 1180 35.67 30.78 4.69
C ILE A 1180 37.14 30.89 5.09
N SER A 1181 37.71 29.82 5.65
CA SER A 1181 39.11 29.83 6.11
C SER A 1181 40.05 30.07 4.94
N GLU A 1182 39.91 29.32 3.85
CA GLU A 1182 40.77 29.43 2.67
C GLU A 1182 40.65 30.79 1.98
N TYR A 1183 39.43 31.28 1.79
CA TYR A 1183 39.19 32.58 1.16
C TYR A 1183 39.90 33.71 1.91
N PHE A 1184 39.72 33.78 3.23
CA PHE A 1184 40.35 34.82 4.06
C PHE A 1184 41.85 34.60 4.26
N GLU A 1185 42.33 33.36 4.28
CA GLU A 1185 43.78 33.08 4.30
C GLU A 1185 44.47 33.62 3.07
N GLY A 1186 43.89 33.45 1.87
CA GLY A 1186 44.49 34.00 0.66
C GLY A 1186 44.33 35.53 0.53
N LEU A 1187 43.24 36.14 1.02
CA LEU A 1187 43.15 37.60 1.14
C LEU A 1187 44.19 38.17 2.13
N LEU A 1188 44.42 37.49 3.24
CA LEU A 1188 45.45 37.91 4.22
C LEU A 1188 46.86 37.70 3.67
N TYR A 1189 47.06 36.67 2.85
CA TYR A 1189 48.30 36.43 2.11
C TYR A 1189 48.53 37.52 1.05
N SER A 1190 47.51 37.93 0.29
CA SER A 1190 47.63 38.96 -0.74
C SER A 1190 47.96 40.35 -0.18
N LEU A 1191 47.72 40.57 1.12
CA LEU A 1191 48.13 41.77 1.85
C LEU A 1191 49.60 41.73 2.34
N ALA A 1192 50.32 40.62 2.17
CA ALA A 1192 51.75 40.53 2.48
C ALA A 1192 52.60 41.25 1.42
N ASP A 1193 53.78 41.73 1.81
CA ASP A 1193 54.65 42.55 0.95
C ASP A 1193 55.37 41.75 -0.18
N GLU A 1194 55.19 40.43 -0.24
CA GLU A 1194 55.90 39.51 -1.17
C GLU A 1194 55.02 38.95 -2.32
N VAL A 1195 53.83 39.52 -2.57
CA VAL A 1195 52.89 39.00 -3.58
C VAL A 1195 53.14 39.66 -4.94
N ASP A 1196 53.44 38.85 -5.96
CA ASP A 1196 53.58 39.31 -7.35
C ASP A 1196 52.21 39.58 -7.99
N VAL A 1197 51.86 40.87 -8.08
CA VAL A 1197 50.55 41.32 -8.62
C VAL A 1197 50.46 41.12 -10.13
N ASP A 1198 51.57 41.23 -10.86
CA ASP A 1198 51.62 41.05 -12.32
C ASP A 1198 51.39 39.57 -12.68
N GLU A 1199 51.91 38.65 -11.86
CA GLU A 1199 51.64 37.22 -11.98
C GLU A 1199 50.15 36.90 -11.75
N LEU A 1200 49.54 37.45 -10.68
CA LEU A 1200 48.12 37.25 -10.39
C LEU A 1200 47.20 37.83 -11.47
N ASP A 1201 47.51 39.01 -12.02
CA ASP A 1201 46.71 39.59 -13.10
C ASP A 1201 46.85 38.78 -14.40
N THR A 1202 48.05 38.26 -14.69
CA THR A 1202 48.25 37.34 -15.82
C THR A 1202 47.41 36.07 -15.67
N LYS A 1203 47.39 35.47 -14.48
CA LYS A 1203 46.56 34.30 -14.17
C LYS A 1203 45.07 34.61 -14.31
N LYS A 1204 44.60 35.75 -13.80
CA LYS A 1204 43.20 36.21 -13.95
C LYS A 1204 42.80 36.38 -15.41
N GLN A 1205 43.65 37.03 -16.22
CA GLN A 1205 43.38 37.22 -17.65
C GLN A 1205 43.27 35.89 -18.40
N ARG A 1206 44.10 34.90 -18.04
CA ARG A 1206 44.01 33.54 -18.61
C ARG A 1206 42.73 32.82 -18.20
N ILE A 1207 42.31 32.93 -16.94
CA ILE A 1207 41.01 32.39 -16.48
C ILE A 1207 39.85 33.09 -17.19
N ALA A 1208 39.88 34.42 -17.31
CA ALA A 1208 38.85 35.20 -18.00
C ALA A 1208 38.71 34.80 -19.48
N ALA A 1209 39.82 34.48 -20.15
CA ALA A 1209 39.83 33.98 -21.52
C ALA A 1209 39.18 32.59 -21.68
N LEU A 1210 38.99 31.83 -20.59
CA LEU A 1210 38.25 30.56 -20.61
C LEU A 1210 36.72 30.78 -20.57
N LEU A 1211 36.26 31.95 -20.13
CA LEU A 1211 34.85 32.28 -19.95
C LEU A 1211 34.24 32.97 -21.18
N THR A 1212 35.09 33.60 -21.99
CA THR A 1212 34.80 34.07 -23.35
C THR A 1212 34.99 32.95 -24.37
#